data_AF-I7LDJ2-F1
#
_entry.id   AF-I7LDJ2-F1
#
_cell.length_a   1.000
_cell.length_b   1.000
_cell.length_c   1.000
_cell.angle_alpha   90.00
_cell.angle_beta   90.00
_cell.angle_gamma   90.00
#
_symmetry.space_group_name_H-M   'P 1'
#
loop_
_entity.id
_entity.type
_entity.pdbx_description
1 polymer ?
#
loop_
_entity_poly.entity_id
_entity_poly.type
_entity_poly.pdbx_seq_one_letter_code
_entity_poly.pdbx_strand_id
1 'polypeptide(L)'
;MIYVAPLRKQMSHQQYSYYLALTNLLVLMLYHHVALECHRAVTPDQKNELDTFFAKKPRWYGFTGTPIFDENARQEKGQNARTTEQQYGPCLHKYTIKDAIRDQAVLGFKTEERGAVTENSDNEDSRDLAKQYLSKTHMHAVAKSIIESSYRFLGLYNMGHRGYSYEAIFTTSSIKQAQEYYKIFQKIINDQDEYKIPRRIKEQLPDFPKIAITYSVAENTDEAEANQNEMKASIDNYNKMFNTNFSMSNLAAYNTDVNNRLSRKMPQFKARNQQLDLVIVVDRLLTGFDAPALSTLYIDRAPMPAQNLLQAFSRTNRIFDQDKKYGQIVTFQYPNKFKEAINTILALYTDGGGNEILAPSWEESISRFNIAEKEVVKYDVTSSYNITQAPDDEQKSFIKAYQDFDKNYAAIQTYDKFNNLDMEKEYGLDDAYVEEMRAAYEVCKENQKKPIDPEPDPEPDLFDPDYVLESWDQQTINYEYIMQLIQAYIPSEDRSVAISKSAIEEIDRYIERLSKKNPSLAQIMAELWLNIQMDPEKYRDRQVNELLQEMVEEAEDKQLRQFADEYCLDLINLKFVIHNYDPELKDSEVPGLNELLQDPHAFEEYVNKGGSEKTRLKWRKAVRKGIKELYLSGIINM
;
A
#
# COMPACT_ATOMS: atom_id res chain seq x y z
N MET A 1 -36.97 -33.24 -28.61
CA MET A 1 -36.72 -34.64 -29.01
C MET A 1 -35.32 -34.73 -29.58
N ILE A 2 -34.39 -35.39 -28.89
CA ILE A 2 -33.08 -35.73 -29.48
C ILE A 2 -33.09 -37.25 -29.64
N TYR A 3 -33.18 -37.71 -30.88
CA TYR A 3 -33.07 -39.12 -31.23
C TYR A 3 -31.61 -39.55 -31.06
N VAL A 4 -31.36 -40.50 -30.14
CA VAL A 4 -30.09 -41.22 -30.08
C VAL A 4 -30.30 -42.55 -30.79
N ALA A 5 -29.71 -42.69 -31.98
CA ALA A 5 -29.79 -43.92 -32.77
C ALA A 5 -29.08 -45.10 -32.05
N PRO A 6 -29.56 -46.35 -32.20
CA PRO A 6 -28.97 -47.50 -31.53
C PRO A 6 -27.72 -47.96 -32.31
N LEU A 7 -26.53 -47.58 -31.85
CA LEU A 7 -25.29 -48.26 -32.22
C LEU A 7 -25.22 -49.60 -31.46
N ARG A 8 -26.02 -50.57 -31.88
CA ARG A 8 -25.83 -51.99 -31.53
C ARG A 8 -25.10 -52.69 -32.68
N LYS A 9 -23.77 -52.62 -32.65
CA LYS A 9 -22.91 -53.74 -33.06
C LYS A 9 -21.54 -53.57 -32.40
N GLN A 10 -21.25 -54.48 -31.47
CA GLN A 10 -19.94 -54.75 -30.84
C GLN A 10 -19.32 -53.62 -30.00
N MET A 11 -19.91 -53.34 -28.83
CA MET A 11 -19.13 -52.77 -27.71
C MET A 11 -18.72 -53.90 -26.77
N SER A 12 -17.45 -53.93 -26.38
CA SER A 12 -16.93 -54.83 -25.34
C SER A 12 -17.56 -54.50 -23.97
N HIS A 13 -17.52 -55.45 -23.03
CA HIS A 13 -18.13 -55.29 -21.70
C HIS A 13 -17.58 -54.06 -20.94
N GLN A 14 -16.32 -53.71 -21.18
CA GLN A 14 -15.64 -52.56 -20.59
C GLN A 14 -16.09 -51.23 -21.23
N GLN A 15 -16.32 -51.21 -22.54
CA GLN A 15 -16.90 -50.06 -23.25
C GLN A 15 -18.37 -49.83 -22.86
N TYR A 16 -19.13 -50.89 -22.59
CA TYR A 16 -20.51 -50.77 -22.12
C TYR A 16 -20.59 -50.21 -20.69
N SER A 17 -19.70 -50.61 -19.78
CA SER A 17 -19.59 -50.01 -18.44
C SER A 17 -19.17 -48.54 -18.50
N TYR A 18 -18.25 -48.17 -19.40
CA TYR A 18 -17.89 -46.77 -19.62
C TYR A 18 -19.05 -45.95 -20.21
N TYR A 19 -19.81 -46.52 -21.14
CA TYR A 19 -21.02 -45.91 -21.69
C TYR A 19 -22.08 -45.72 -20.61
N LEU A 20 -22.31 -46.73 -19.74
CA LEU A 20 -23.22 -46.63 -18.61
C LEU A 20 -22.77 -45.59 -17.58
N ALA A 21 -21.48 -45.52 -17.28
CA ALA A 21 -20.90 -44.50 -16.41
C ALA A 21 -21.05 -43.10 -17.01
N LEU A 22 -20.78 -42.92 -18.30
CA LEU A 22 -21.00 -41.66 -19.02
C LEU A 22 -22.47 -41.27 -19.07
N THR A 23 -23.39 -42.21 -19.33
CA THR A 23 -24.84 -41.94 -19.28
C THR A 23 -25.32 -41.65 -17.87
N ASN A 24 -24.78 -42.32 -16.84
CA ASN A 24 -25.11 -42.04 -15.44
C ASN A 24 -24.53 -40.71 -14.97
N LEU A 25 -23.35 -40.31 -15.46
CA LEU A 25 -22.74 -39.00 -15.21
C LEU A 25 -23.53 -37.89 -15.91
N LEU A 26 -23.99 -38.14 -17.16
CA LEU A 26 -24.92 -37.27 -17.88
C LEU A 26 -26.26 -37.16 -17.15
N VAL A 27 -26.81 -38.27 -16.67
CA VAL A 27 -28.05 -38.33 -15.87
C VAL A 27 -27.88 -37.64 -14.51
N LEU A 28 -26.72 -37.77 -13.85
CA LEU A 28 -26.39 -37.04 -12.62
C LEU A 28 -26.33 -35.53 -12.88
N MET A 29 -25.68 -35.09 -13.96
CA MET A 29 -25.66 -33.69 -14.41
C MET A 29 -27.04 -33.19 -14.90
N LEU A 30 -27.94 -34.09 -15.34
CA LEU A 30 -29.31 -33.77 -15.73
C LEU A 30 -30.25 -33.59 -14.53
N TYR A 31 -29.92 -34.09 -13.34
CA TYR A 31 -30.81 -34.06 -12.15
C TYR A 31 -30.26 -33.33 -10.93
N HIS A 32 -28.98 -32.95 -10.93
CA HIS A 32 -28.37 -32.15 -9.86
C HIS A 32 -27.80 -30.87 -10.47
N HIS A 33 -28.34 -29.73 -10.07
CA HIS A 33 -27.90 -28.42 -10.54
C HIS A 33 -27.16 -27.68 -9.41
N VAL A 34 -25.93 -27.25 -9.70
CA VAL A 34 -25.12 -26.41 -8.81
C VAL A 34 -24.99 -25.03 -9.45
N ALA A 35 -25.41 -23.99 -8.72
CA ALA A 35 -25.31 -22.61 -9.18
C ALA A 35 -24.39 -21.81 -8.26
N LEU A 36 -23.33 -21.21 -8.83
CA LEU A 36 -22.48 -20.22 -8.15
C LEU A 36 -23.06 -18.82 -8.35
N GLU A 37 -23.11 -18.01 -7.30
CA GLU A 37 -23.90 -16.76 -7.28
C GLU A 37 -25.32 -17.03 -7.75
N CYS A 38 -25.98 -17.96 -7.06
CA CYS A 38 -27.16 -18.68 -7.57
C CYS A 38 -28.33 -17.78 -7.97
N HIS A 39 -28.46 -16.59 -7.38
CA HIS A 39 -29.48 -15.60 -7.74
C HIS A 39 -29.25 -14.94 -9.11
N ARG A 40 -27.99 -14.92 -9.57
CA ARG A 40 -27.58 -14.36 -10.85
C ARG A 40 -27.60 -15.42 -11.96
N ALA A 41 -27.25 -16.66 -11.61
CA ALA A 41 -27.21 -17.77 -12.54
C ALA A 41 -28.60 -18.26 -12.94
N VAL A 42 -29.54 -18.36 -11.98
CA VAL A 42 -30.88 -18.92 -12.23
C VAL A 42 -31.94 -18.08 -11.52
N THR A 43 -32.80 -17.44 -12.32
CA THR A 43 -33.97 -16.71 -11.81
C THR A 43 -35.08 -17.67 -11.38
N PRO A 44 -36.04 -17.23 -10.54
CA PRO A 44 -37.21 -18.05 -10.19
C PRO A 44 -37.98 -18.54 -11.40
N ASP A 45 -38.16 -17.67 -12.41
CA ASP A 45 -38.85 -18.02 -13.66
C ASP A 45 -38.10 -19.15 -14.41
N GLN A 46 -36.78 -19.02 -14.56
CA GLN A 46 -35.95 -20.06 -15.21
C GLN A 46 -35.94 -21.37 -14.41
N LYS A 47 -35.90 -21.28 -13.07
CA LYS A 47 -36.00 -22.47 -12.23
C LYS A 47 -37.33 -23.18 -12.41
N ASN A 48 -38.44 -22.43 -12.44
CA ASN A 48 -39.78 -23.00 -12.65
C ASN A 48 -39.91 -23.66 -14.02
N GLU A 49 -39.32 -23.06 -15.06
CA GLU A 49 -39.25 -23.65 -16.40
C GLU A 49 -38.48 -24.98 -16.39
N LEU A 50 -37.30 -25.00 -15.76
CA LEU A 50 -36.48 -26.21 -15.64
C LEU A 50 -37.17 -27.29 -14.80
N ASP A 51 -37.79 -26.93 -13.68
CA ASP A 51 -38.55 -27.84 -12.82
C ASP A 51 -39.74 -28.47 -13.58
N THR A 52 -40.31 -27.75 -14.54
CA THR A 52 -41.39 -28.25 -15.42
C THR A 52 -40.84 -29.12 -16.55
N PHE A 53 -39.66 -28.79 -17.07
CA PHE A 53 -39.01 -29.50 -18.16
C PHE A 53 -38.59 -30.92 -17.77
N PHE A 54 -38.05 -31.11 -16.56
CA PHE A 54 -37.58 -32.43 -16.12
C PHE A 54 -38.72 -33.32 -15.60
N ALA A 55 -38.78 -34.55 -16.12
CA ALA A 55 -39.80 -35.54 -15.72
C ALA A 55 -39.74 -35.96 -14.23
N LYS A 56 -38.60 -35.72 -13.57
CA LYS A 56 -38.43 -35.82 -12.11
C LYS A 56 -37.92 -34.49 -11.61
N LYS A 57 -38.43 -34.03 -10.46
CA LYS A 57 -37.97 -32.78 -9.84
C LYS A 57 -36.45 -32.83 -9.64
N PRO A 58 -35.69 -31.90 -10.24
CA PRO A 58 -34.25 -31.84 -10.05
C PRO A 58 -33.89 -31.37 -8.64
N ARG A 59 -32.71 -31.76 -8.16
CA ARG A 59 -32.16 -31.27 -6.89
C ARG A 59 -31.30 -30.05 -7.17
N TRP A 60 -31.61 -28.97 -6.46
CA TRP A 60 -30.93 -27.69 -6.60
C TRP A 60 -30.00 -27.43 -5.42
N TYR A 61 -28.78 -27.05 -5.72
CA TYR A 61 -27.81 -26.56 -4.75
C TYR A 61 -27.35 -25.17 -5.19
N GLY A 62 -27.49 -24.19 -4.30
CA GLY A 62 -27.10 -22.80 -4.56
C GLY A 62 -25.96 -22.38 -3.63
N PHE A 63 -24.87 -21.87 -4.21
CA PHE A 63 -23.83 -21.15 -3.48
C PHE A 63 -24.04 -19.65 -3.72
N THR A 64 -24.09 -18.87 -2.65
CA THR A 64 -24.27 -17.41 -2.73
C THR A 64 -23.55 -16.74 -1.56
N GLY A 65 -22.83 -15.65 -1.84
CA GLY A 65 -22.26 -14.80 -0.80
C GLY A 65 -23.26 -13.79 -0.23
N THR A 66 -24.36 -13.55 -0.94
CA THR A 66 -25.42 -12.60 -0.55
C THR A 66 -26.78 -13.26 -0.69
N PRO A 67 -27.17 -14.14 0.25
CA PRO A 67 -28.51 -14.69 0.27
C PRO A 67 -29.57 -13.58 0.38
N ILE A 68 -30.69 -13.79 -0.31
CA ILE A 68 -31.93 -13.04 -0.16
C ILE A 68 -32.73 -13.64 1.01
N PHE A 69 -32.99 -12.82 2.02
CA PHE A 69 -33.79 -13.07 3.22
C PHE A 69 -35.18 -12.43 3.09
N ASP A 70 -36.00 -12.54 4.13
CA ASP A 70 -37.33 -11.92 4.16
C ASP A 70 -37.23 -10.39 4.18
N GLU A 71 -36.23 -9.84 4.85
CA GLU A 71 -35.97 -8.41 5.01
C GLU A 71 -35.61 -7.72 3.69
N ASN A 72 -34.97 -8.44 2.76
CA ASN A 72 -34.61 -7.95 1.42
C ASN A 72 -35.29 -8.78 0.30
N ALA A 73 -36.43 -9.40 0.62
CA ALA A 73 -37.16 -10.27 -0.28
C ALA A 73 -37.50 -9.58 -1.61
N ARG A 74 -37.44 -10.33 -2.70
CA ARG A 74 -37.87 -9.84 -4.03
C ARG A 74 -39.33 -9.42 -3.97
N GLN A 75 -39.71 -8.50 -4.86
CA GLN A 75 -41.12 -8.15 -5.07
C GLN A 75 -41.92 -9.40 -5.43
N GLU A 76 -43.13 -9.47 -4.91
CA GLU A 76 -44.04 -10.57 -5.19
C GLU A 76 -44.41 -10.58 -6.68
N LYS A 77 -44.19 -11.70 -7.34
CA LYS A 77 -44.50 -11.91 -8.75
C LYS A 77 -45.14 -13.29 -8.90
N GLY A 78 -46.44 -13.38 -8.66
CA GLY A 78 -47.16 -14.65 -8.66
C GLY A 78 -46.60 -15.64 -7.63
N GLN A 79 -46.37 -16.89 -8.05
CA GLN A 79 -45.84 -17.96 -7.18
C GLN A 79 -44.31 -18.02 -7.11
N ASN A 80 -43.61 -17.01 -7.63
CA ASN A 80 -42.16 -17.03 -7.67
C ASN A 80 -41.53 -16.89 -6.28
N ALA A 81 -40.48 -17.68 -6.05
CA ALA A 81 -39.69 -17.61 -4.83
C ALA A 81 -39.10 -16.21 -4.63
N ARG A 82 -39.35 -15.65 -3.45
CA ARG A 82 -38.93 -14.30 -3.07
C ARG A 82 -37.61 -14.29 -2.29
N THR A 83 -37.32 -15.38 -1.58
CA THR A 83 -36.09 -15.58 -0.81
C THR A 83 -35.24 -16.74 -1.34
N THR A 84 -33.99 -16.81 -0.88
CA THR A 84 -33.06 -17.91 -1.20
C THR A 84 -33.60 -19.23 -0.71
N GLU A 85 -34.10 -19.25 0.52
CA GLU A 85 -34.63 -20.45 1.14
C GLU A 85 -35.87 -20.97 0.41
N GLN A 86 -36.76 -20.07 -0.01
CA GLN A 86 -37.90 -20.45 -0.85
C GLN A 86 -37.46 -21.02 -2.20
N GLN A 87 -36.39 -20.48 -2.79
CA GLN A 87 -35.92 -20.90 -4.12
C GLN A 87 -35.13 -22.22 -4.06
N TYR A 88 -34.25 -22.40 -3.08
CA TYR A 88 -33.25 -23.47 -3.02
C TYR A 88 -33.41 -24.44 -1.85
N GLY A 89 -34.28 -24.14 -0.88
CA GLY A 89 -34.43 -24.90 0.36
C GLY A 89 -33.56 -24.37 1.51
N PRO A 90 -33.54 -25.07 2.65
CA PRO A 90 -32.89 -24.60 3.87
C PRO A 90 -31.37 -24.43 3.71
N CYS A 91 -30.80 -23.49 4.46
CA CYS A 91 -29.36 -23.28 4.51
C CYS A 91 -28.65 -24.52 5.08
N LEU A 92 -27.80 -25.17 4.27
CA LEU A 92 -27.08 -26.37 4.68
C LEU A 92 -25.83 -26.07 5.52
N HIS A 93 -25.13 -24.99 5.20
CA HIS A 93 -23.91 -24.54 5.88
C HIS A 93 -23.70 -23.06 5.60
N LYS A 94 -23.11 -22.32 6.55
CA LYS A 94 -22.76 -20.91 6.39
C LYS A 94 -21.29 -20.68 6.74
N TYR A 95 -20.62 -19.86 5.93
CA TYR A 95 -19.29 -19.32 6.19
C TYR A 95 -19.37 -17.84 5.84
N THR A 96 -19.36 -16.99 6.87
CA THR A 96 -19.71 -15.57 6.72
C THR A 96 -18.49 -14.74 6.35
N ILE A 97 -18.71 -13.47 5.96
CA ILE A 97 -17.61 -12.54 5.76
C ILE A 97 -16.83 -12.28 7.06
N LYS A 98 -17.51 -12.37 8.22
CA LYS A 98 -16.88 -12.28 9.54
C LYS A 98 -15.87 -13.42 9.73
N ASP A 99 -16.26 -14.65 9.42
CA ASP A 99 -15.35 -15.81 9.49
C ASP A 99 -14.18 -15.63 8.52
N ALA A 100 -14.44 -15.20 7.29
CA ALA A 100 -13.41 -14.98 6.29
C ALA A 100 -12.38 -13.92 6.69
N ILE A 101 -12.78 -12.86 7.41
CA ILE A 101 -11.86 -11.84 7.92
C ILE A 101 -11.08 -12.37 9.12
N ARG A 102 -11.75 -13.06 10.06
CA ARG A 102 -11.09 -13.69 11.21
C ARG A 102 -10.00 -14.66 10.76
N ASP A 103 -10.30 -15.45 9.75
CA ASP A 103 -9.39 -16.47 9.21
C ASP A 103 -8.35 -15.86 8.24
N GLN A 104 -8.29 -14.52 8.12
CA GLN A 104 -7.39 -13.81 7.21
C GLN A 104 -7.48 -14.29 5.75
N ALA A 105 -8.67 -14.71 5.30
CA ALA A 105 -8.94 -15.11 3.92
C ALA A 105 -9.35 -13.91 3.04
N VAL A 106 -9.90 -12.86 3.65
CA VAL A 106 -10.22 -11.56 3.02
C VAL A 106 -9.95 -10.42 4.00
N LEU A 107 -9.81 -9.21 3.46
CA LEU A 107 -9.63 -7.99 4.26
C LEU A 107 -10.97 -7.44 4.78
N GLY A 108 -10.91 -6.58 5.79
CA GLY A 108 -12.04 -5.73 6.20
C GLY A 108 -12.25 -4.55 5.25
N PHE A 109 -13.21 -3.68 5.58
CA PHE A 109 -13.50 -2.47 4.81
C PHE A 109 -13.22 -1.20 5.62
N LYS A 110 -12.64 -0.18 4.99
CA LYS A 110 -12.54 1.17 5.55
C LYS A 110 -13.45 2.11 4.78
N THR A 111 -14.46 2.67 5.45
CA THR A 111 -15.44 3.57 4.82
C THR A 111 -15.12 5.02 5.15
N GLU A 112 -15.00 5.87 4.13
CA GLU A 112 -14.88 7.33 4.26
C GLU A 112 -16.04 8.04 3.57
N GLU A 113 -16.73 8.89 4.33
CA GLU A 113 -17.78 9.75 3.81
C GLU A 113 -17.19 11.12 3.48
N ARG A 114 -17.34 11.55 2.21
CA ARG A 114 -16.83 12.85 1.72
C ARG A 114 -17.93 13.74 1.15
N GLY A 115 -19.19 13.37 1.35
CA GLY A 115 -20.34 14.22 1.00
C GLY A 115 -20.45 15.42 1.96
N ALA A 116 -20.97 16.55 1.46
CA ALA A 116 -21.28 17.68 2.32
C ALA A 116 -22.42 17.29 3.27
N VAL A 117 -22.13 17.22 4.58
CA VAL A 117 -23.17 17.21 5.62
C VAL A 117 -23.72 18.63 5.66
N THR A 118 -24.77 18.92 4.88
CA THR A 118 -25.54 20.14 5.13
C THR A 118 -26.23 19.95 6.47
N GLU A 119 -25.71 20.61 7.51
CA GLU A 119 -26.18 20.59 8.92
C GLU A 119 -27.66 20.96 9.14
N ASN A 120 -28.49 21.10 8.10
CA ASN A 120 -29.89 21.50 8.23
C ASN A 120 -30.79 20.99 7.08
N SER A 121 -30.70 19.71 6.70
CA SER A 121 -31.77 19.11 5.91
C SER A 121 -32.21 17.78 6.50
N ASP A 122 -33.24 17.81 7.35
CA ASP A 122 -34.02 16.64 7.76
C ASP A 122 -34.71 15.92 6.58
N ASN A 123 -34.46 16.34 5.34
CA ASN A 123 -34.99 15.78 4.10
C ASN A 123 -33.86 15.42 3.13
N GLU A 124 -33.17 14.32 3.39
CA GLU A 124 -32.24 13.69 2.43
C GLU A 124 -32.93 13.20 1.13
N ASP A 125 -34.26 13.27 1.07
CA ASP A 125 -35.07 13.00 -0.14
C ASP A 125 -35.47 14.27 -0.90
N SER A 126 -34.94 15.44 -0.52
CA SER A 126 -35.20 16.67 -1.26
C SER A 126 -34.73 16.55 -2.71
N ARG A 127 -35.61 16.87 -3.66
CA ARG A 127 -35.27 16.99 -5.08
C ARG A 127 -34.13 17.97 -5.33
N ASP A 128 -33.93 18.93 -4.43
CA ASP A 128 -32.88 19.93 -4.57
C ASP A 128 -31.50 19.37 -4.21
N LEU A 129 -31.42 18.49 -3.20
CA LEU A 129 -30.19 17.76 -2.86
C LEU A 129 -29.78 16.81 -3.99
N ALA A 130 -30.74 16.09 -4.57
CA ALA A 130 -30.49 15.23 -5.73
C ALA A 130 -29.96 16.02 -6.94
N LYS A 131 -30.48 17.23 -7.19
CA LYS A 131 -29.95 18.12 -8.23
C LYS A 131 -28.56 18.63 -7.91
N GLN A 132 -28.25 18.91 -6.65
CA GLN A 132 -26.92 19.35 -6.22
C GLN A 132 -25.86 18.29 -6.51
N TYR A 133 -26.14 17.02 -6.22
CA TYR A 133 -25.25 15.90 -6.55
C TYR A 133 -25.05 15.68 -8.06
N LEU A 134 -26.02 16.09 -8.88
CA LEU A 134 -25.91 16.06 -10.34
C LEU A 134 -25.34 17.36 -10.94
N SER A 135 -24.93 18.32 -10.10
CA SER A 135 -24.35 19.57 -10.58
C SER A 135 -22.89 19.37 -11.02
N LYS A 136 -22.45 20.16 -12.02
CA LYS A 136 -21.05 20.14 -12.47
C LYS A 136 -20.07 20.54 -11.36
N THR A 137 -20.49 21.43 -10.46
CA THR A 137 -19.70 21.86 -9.31
C THR A 137 -19.42 20.70 -8.36
N HIS A 138 -20.45 19.90 -8.03
CA HIS A 138 -20.29 18.69 -7.23
C HIS A 138 -19.37 17.69 -7.93
N MET A 139 -19.63 17.38 -9.20
CA MET A 139 -18.81 16.43 -9.96
C MET A 139 -17.34 16.85 -10.04
N HIS A 140 -17.07 18.15 -10.20
CA HIS A 140 -15.70 18.67 -10.21
C HIS A 140 -15.01 18.49 -8.85
N ALA A 141 -15.70 18.80 -7.75
CA ALA A 141 -15.19 18.58 -6.40
C ALA A 141 -14.93 17.08 -6.10
N VAL A 142 -15.81 16.19 -6.55
CA VAL A 142 -15.61 14.73 -6.46
C VAL A 142 -14.38 14.30 -7.25
N ALA A 143 -14.23 14.73 -8.51
CA ALA A 143 -13.08 14.41 -9.34
C ALA A 143 -11.76 14.87 -8.70
N LYS A 144 -11.73 16.08 -8.13
CA LYS A 144 -10.60 16.59 -7.34
C LYS A 144 -10.29 15.70 -6.14
N SER A 145 -11.31 15.37 -5.34
CA SER A 145 -11.15 14.51 -4.16
C SER A 145 -10.63 13.11 -4.51
N ILE A 146 -11.09 12.53 -5.62
CA ILE A 146 -10.57 11.25 -6.13
C ILE A 146 -9.07 11.37 -6.45
N ILE A 147 -8.66 12.40 -7.19
CA ILE A 147 -7.25 12.62 -7.55
C ILE A 147 -6.40 12.81 -6.29
N GLU A 148 -6.81 13.70 -5.38
CA GLU A 148 -6.03 14.00 -4.17
C GLU A 148 -5.88 12.79 -3.26
N SER A 149 -6.97 12.05 -3.06
CA SER A 149 -6.98 10.86 -2.22
C SER A 149 -6.26 9.67 -2.85
N SER A 150 -6.14 9.62 -4.18
CA SER A 150 -5.40 8.57 -4.88
C SER A 150 -3.94 8.50 -4.44
N TYR A 151 -3.34 9.62 -4.01
CA TYR A 151 -2.00 9.62 -3.45
C TYR A 151 -1.84 8.58 -2.33
N ARG A 152 -2.81 8.53 -1.41
CA ARG A 152 -2.88 7.54 -0.31
C ARG A 152 -3.52 6.24 -0.75
N PHE A 153 -4.74 6.30 -1.27
CA PHE A 153 -5.57 5.10 -1.47
C PHE A 153 -5.08 4.19 -2.59
N LEU A 154 -4.38 4.76 -3.58
CA LEU A 154 -3.72 3.97 -4.61
C LEU A 154 -2.26 3.66 -4.27
N GLY A 155 -1.82 3.98 -3.04
CA GLY A 155 -0.47 3.69 -2.58
C GLY A 155 0.62 4.42 -3.36
N LEU A 156 0.32 5.58 -3.98
CA LEU A 156 1.28 6.32 -4.79
C LEU A 156 2.44 6.87 -3.95
N TYR A 157 2.19 7.15 -2.68
CA TYR A 157 3.23 7.55 -1.72
C TYR A 157 4.34 6.50 -1.56
N ASN A 158 4.04 5.21 -1.81
CA ASN A 158 4.99 4.10 -1.69
C ASN A 158 5.32 3.45 -3.05
N MET A 159 5.12 4.18 -4.15
CA MET A 159 5.34 3.61 -5.48
C MET A 159 6.83 3.38 -5.80
N GLY A 160 7.72 4.17 -5.19
CA GLY A 160 9.17 4.05 -5.34
C GLY A 160 9.74 2.71 -4.83
N HIS A 161 9.23 2.18 -3.73
CA HIS A 161 9.70 0.92 -3.14
C HIS A 161 8.90 -0.28 -3.65
N ARG A 162 7.57 -0.16 -3.70
CA ARG A 162 6.68 -1.26 -4.11
C ARG A 162 6.76 -1.57 -5.61
N GLY A 163 7.12 -0.59 -6.43
CA GLY A 163 7.20 -0.71 -7.88
C GLY A 163 5.84 -0.82 -8.60
N TYR A 164 4.73 -0.68 -7.88
CA TYR A 164 3.38 -0.67 -8.44
C TYR A 164 2.40 0.16 -7.59
N SER A 165 1.39 0.73 -8.26
CA SER A 165 0.22 1.36 -7.61
C SER A 165 -0.92 0.37 -7.44
N TYR A 166 -1.88 0.68 -6.56
CA TYR A 166 -3.19 0.04 -6.60
C TYR A 166 -4.09 0.72 -7.64
N GLU A 167 -5.29 0.16 -7.83
CA GLU A 167 -6.29 0.70 -8.74
C GLU A 167 -7.66 0.88 -8.09
N ALA A 168 -8.52 1.63 -8.75
CA ALA A 168 -9.85 1.94 -8.27
C ALA A 168 -10.97 1.74 -9.32
N ILE A 169 -12.16 1.50 -8.80
CA ILE A 169 -13.42 1.61 -9.55
C ILE A 169 -14.15 2.85 -9.07
N PHE A 170 -14.73 3.61 -9.99
CA PHE A 170 -15.62 4.72 -9.69
C PHE A 170 -17.01 4.46 -10.26
N THR A 171 -18.00 4.25 -9.39
CA THR A 171 -19.39 4.02 -9.80
C THR A 171 -20.26 5.26 -9.67
N THR A 172 -21.09 5.48 -10.69
CA THR A 172 -21.99 6.63 -10.83
C THR A 172 -23.44 6.17 -11.02
N SER A 173 -24.38 7.10 -10.89
CA SER A 173 -25.83 6.79 -10.93
C SER A 173 -26.37 6.50 -12.33
N SER A 174 -25.73 7.03 -13.39
CA SER A 174 -26.21 6.93 -14.76
C SER A 174 -25.10 7.07 -15.79
N ILE A 175 -25.37 6.61 -17.03
CA ILE A 175 -24.43 6.74 -18.17
C ILE A 175 -24.08 8.21 -18.43
N LYS A 176 -25.08 9.11 -18.38
CA LYS A 176 -24.87 10.55 -18.58
C LYS A 176 -23.91 11.13 -17.54
N GLN A 177 -24.07 10.75 -16.26
CA GLN A 177 -23.18 11.18 -15.20
C GLN A 177 -21.76 10.62 -15.39
N ALA A 178 -21.63 9.34 -15.73
CA ALA A 178 -20.35 8.70 -16.02
C ALA A 178 -19.59 9.42 -17.16
N GLN A 179 -20.30 9.79 -18.24
CA GLN A 179 -19.74 10.53 -19.37
C GLN A 179 -19.28 11.94 -18.96
N GLU A 180 -20.06 12.66 -18.16
CA GLU A 180 -19.66 13.99 -17.65
C GLU A 180 -18.42 13.90 -16.75
N TYR A 181 -18.35 12.92 -15.85
CA TYR A 181 -17.14 12.66 -15.07
C TYR A 181 -15.93 12.35 -15.96
N TYR A 182 -16.10 11.49 -16.96
CA TYR A 182 -15.03 11.18 -17.91
C TYR A 182 -14.52 12.45 -18.61
N LYS A 183 -15.42 13.33 -19.06
CA LYS A 183 -15.05 14.63 -19.66
C LYS A 183 -14.31 15.55 -18.68
N ILE A 184 -14.74 15.62 -17.42
CA ILE A 184 -14.04 16.40 -16.38
C ILE A 184 -12.62 15.86 -16.19
N PHE A 185 -12.46 14.55 -16.01
CA PHE A 185 -11.15 13.93 -15.89
C PHE A 185 -10.28 14.18 -17.12
N GLN A 186 -10.82 14.05 -18.34
CA GLN A 186 -10.06 14.33 -19.56
C GLN A 186 -9.61 15.79 -19.63
N LYS A 187 -10.43 16.76 -19.18
CA LYS A 187 -10.00 18.17 -19.11
C LYS A 187 -8.86 18.37 -18.11
N ILE A 188 -8.94 17.75 -16.93
CA ILE A 188 -7.88 17.82 -15.92
C ILE A 188 -6.58 17.18 -16.43
N ILE A 189 -6.66 15.98 -17.04
CA ILE A 189 -5.51 15.24 -17.58
C ILE A 189 -4.82 16.02 -18.70
N ASN A 190 -5.59 16.65 -19.59
CA ASN A 190 -5.06 17.40 -20.74
C ASN A 190 -4.74 18.86 -20.41
N ASP A 191 -4.68 19.21 -19.13
CA ASP A 191 -4.38 20.57 -18.67
C ASP A 191 -5.34 21.67 -19.16
N GLN A 192 -6.58 21.30 -19.51
CA GLN A 192 -7.66 22.20 -19.96
C GLN A 192 -8.61 22.64 -18.84
N ASP A 193 -8.37 22.17 -17.61
CA ASP A 193 -9.12 22.56 -16.42
C ASP A 193 -8.31 23.53 -15.53
N GLU A 194 -9.00 24.30 -14.69
CA GLU A 194 -8.40 25.20 -13.70
C GLU A 194 -7.65 24.40 -12.61
N TYR A 195 -8.21 23.26 -12.21
CA TYR A 195 -7.55 22.37 -11.26
C TYR A 195 -6.43 21.58 -11.94
N LYS A 196 -5.26 21.59 -11.32
CA LYS A 196 -4.07 20.85 -11.77
C LYS A 196 -3.80 19.69 -10.84
N ILE A 197 -3.38 18.57 -11.42
CA ILE A 197 -2.99 17.39 -10.64
C ILE A 197 -1.81 17.78 -9.74
N PRO A 198 -1.89 17.51 -8.42
CA PRO A 198 -0.84 17.85 -7.47
C PRO A 198 0.52 17.31 -7.91
N ARG A 199 1.55 18.15 -7.80
CA ARG A 199 2.91 17.82 -8.23
C ARG A 199 3.41 16.51 -7.60
N ARG A 200 3.16 16.30 -6.30
CA ARG A 200 3.45 15.07 -5.56
C ARG A 200 2.93 13.78 -6.21
N ILE A 201 1.81 13.84 -6.93
CA ILE A 201 1.24 12.69 -7.64
C ILE A 201 1.96 12.48 -8.97
N LYS A 202 2.20 13.57 -9.72
CA LYS A 202 2.91 13.53 -11.00
C LYS A 202 4.38 13.14 -10.86
N GLU A 203 5.00 13.44 -9.72
CA GLU A 203 6.38 13.04 -9.38
C GLU A 203 6.49 11.53 -9.19
N GLN A 204 5.53 10.93 -8.49
CA GLN A 204 5.47 9.48 -8.32
C GLN A 204 5.04 8.77 -9.61
N LEU A 205 4.11 9.39 -10.35
CA LEU A 205 3.46 8.77 -11.49
C LEU A 205 3.14 9.79 -12.60
N PRO A 206 4.08 10.06 -13.53
CA PRO A 206 3.94 11.11 -14.54
C PRO A 206 2.73 10.92 -15.47
N ASP A 207 2.42 9.67 -15.79
CA ASP A 207 1.32 9.26 -16.66
C ASP A 207 -0.03 9.15 -15.92
N PHE A 208 -0.08 9.48 -14.62
CA PHE A 208 -1.32 9.45 -13.84
C PHE A 208 -2.25 10.64 -14.14
N PRO A 209 -3.59 10.45 -14.12
CA PRO A 209 -4.29 9.17 -14.05
C PRO A 209 -4.58 8.58 -15.45
N LYS A 210 -4.41 7.27 -15.57
CA LYS A 210 -4.93 6.47 -16.69
C LYS A 210 -6.36 6.01 -16.41
N ILE A 211 -7.32 6.65 -17.10
CA ILE A 211 -8.74 6.47 -16.84
C ILE A 211 -9.45 5.84 -18.05
N ALA A 212 -10.22 4.79 -17.79
CA ALA A 212 -11.16 4.21 -18.76
C ALA A 212 -12.61 4.31 -18.28
N ILE A 213 -13.56 4.17 -19.20
CA ILE A 213 -14.99 4.15 -18.91
C ILE A 213 -15.63 2.95 -19.61
N THR A 214 -16.57 2.28 -18.93
CA THR A 214 -17.35 1.21 -19.54
C THR A 214 -18.80 1.20 -19.05
N TYR A 215 -19.72 1.06 -19.99
CA TYR A 215 -21.16 0.92 -19.75
C TYR A 215 -21.80 0.10 -20.87
N SER A 216 -23.00 -0.40 -20.63
CA SER A 216 -23.79 -1.09 -21.65
C SER A 216 -24.39 -0.06 -22.60
N VAL A 217 -24.25 -0.29 -23.90
CA VAL A 217 -24.81 0.57 -24.95
C VAL A 217 -26.01 -0.17 -25.56
N ALA A 218 -27.20 0.43 -25.49
CA ALA A 218 -28.38 -0.11 -26.18
C ALA A 218 -28.30 0.21 -27.68
N GLU A 219 -28.97 -0.58 -28.52
CA GLU A 219 -28.88 -0.42 -29.99
C GLU A 219 -30.03 0.41 -30.61
N ASN A 220 -31.11 0.74 -29.87
CA ASN A 220 -32.39 1.14 -30.48
C ASN A 220 -33.11 2.39 -29.90
N THR A 221 -32.42 3.50 -29.61
CA THR A 221 -33.06 4.79 -29.22
C THR A 221 -32.23 6.02 -29.65
N ASP A 222 -32.80 7.22 -29.70
CA ASP A 222 -32.05 8.47 -29.96
C ASP A 222 -30.97 8.74 -28.89
N GLU A 223 -31.22 8.34 -27.64
CA GLU A 223 -30.19 8.36 -26.57
C GLU A 223 -29.06 7.35 -26.83
N ALA A 224 -29.31 6.29 -27.61
CA ALA A 224 -28.28 5.32 -27.98
C ALA A 224 -27.22 5.92 -28.89
N GLU A 225 -27.60 6.77 -29.85
CA GLU A 225 -26.64 7.39 -30.78
C GLU A 225 -25.67 8.33 -30.04
N ALA A 226 -26.19 9.19 -29.16
CA ALA A 226 -25.35 10.06 -28.32
C ALA A 226 -24.39 9.24 -27.44
N ASN A 227 -24.89 8.16 -26.82
CA ASN A 227 -24.07 7.27 -26.01
C ASN A 227 -23.02 6.51 -26.81
N GLN A 228 -23.32 6.11 -28.06
CA GLN A 228 -22.38 5.47 -28.96
C GLN A 228 -21.26 6.43 -29.36
N ASN A 229 -21.57 7.69 -29.65
CA ASN A 229 -20.59 8.70 -30.01
C ASN A 229 -19.61 9.00 -28.86
N GLU A 230 -20.12 9.13 -27.63
CA GLU A 230 -19.29 9.32 -26.44
C GLU A 230 -18.43 8.08 -26.14
N MET A 231 -19.00 6.88 -26.28
CA MET A 231 -18.25 5.62 -26.12
C MET A 231 -17.13 5.52 -27.16
N LYS A 232 -17.41 5.85 -28.42
CA LYS A 232 -16.40 5.87 -29.49
C LYS A 232 -15.24 6.80 -29.15
N ALA A 233 -15.53 8.02 -28.69
CA ALA A 233 -14.50 8.96 -28.26
C ALA A 233 -13.65 8.40 -27.09
N SER A 234 -14.29 7.72 -26.12
CA SER A 234 -13.54 7.08 -25.03
C SER A 234 -12.66 5.91 -25.48
N ILE A 235 -13.11 5.13 -26.47
CA ILE A 235 -12.32 4.04 -27.07
C ILE A 235 -11.13 4.62 -27.84
N ASP A 236 -11.32 5.72 -28.58
CA ASP A 236 -10.24 6.38 -29.31
C ASP A 236 -9.15 6.90 -28.35
N ASN A 237 -9.55 7.46 -27.20
CA ASN A 237 -8.61 7.86 -26.15
C ASN A 237 -7.88 6.66 -25.52
N TYR A 238 -8.60 5.56 -25.27
CA TYR A 238 -8.03 4.32 -24.75
C TYR A 238 -7.00 3.70 -25.71
N ASN A 239 -7.32 3.68 -27.00
CA ASN A 239 -6.43 3.22 -28.06
C ASN A 239 -5.12 4.02 -28.08
N LYS A 240 -5.20 5.34 -27.93
CA LYS A 240 -4.01 6.20 -27.81
C LYS A 240 -3.22 5.93 -26.53
N MET A 241 -3.91 5.75 -25.40
CA MET A 241 -3.30 5.52 -24.09
C MET A 241 -2.49 4.22 -24.03
N PHE A 242 -2.96 3.15 -24.67
CA PHE A 242 -2.35 1.81 -24.60
C PHE A 242 -1.81 1.27 -25.92
N ASN A 243 -1.81 2.09 -26.98
CA ASN A 243 -1.43 1.69 -28.33
C ASN A 243 -2.22 0.46 -28.83
N THR A 244 -3.55 0.50 -28.72
CA THR A 244 -4.47 -0.55 -29.17
C THR A 244 -5.35 -0.07 -30.34
N ASN A 245 -6.21 -0.94 -30.88
CA ASN A 245 -7.03 -0.63 -32.06
C ASN A 245 -8.46 -1.21 -31.94
N PHE A 246 -9.16 -0.83 -30.87
CA PHE A 246 -10.56 -1.17 -30.66
C PHE A 246 -11.49 -0.19 -31.40
N SER A 247 -12.71 -0.64 -31.69
CA SER A 247 -13.75 0.14 -32.34
C SER A 247 -15.12 -0.28 -31.78
N MET A 248 -16.18 0.45 -32.15
CA MET A 248 -17.54 0.11 -31.74
C MET A 248 -17.97 -1.30 -32.18
N SER A 249 -17.44 -1.81 -33.30
CA SER A 249 -17.77 -3.16 -33.80
C SER A 249 -17.13 -4.28 -32.96
N ASN A 250 -16.11 -3.98 -32.15
CA ASN A 250 -15.45 -4.95 -31.27
C ASN A 250 -15.49 -4.52 -29.79
N LEU A 251 -16.55 -3.81 -29.38
CA LEU A 251 -16.76 -3.32 -28.01
C LEU A 251 -16.62 -4.42 -26.95
N ALA A 252 -17.00 -5.67 -27.25
CA ALA A 252 -16.80 -6.80 -26.35
C ALA A 252 -15.30 -7.05 -26.07
N ALA A 253 -14.44 -6.98 -27.09
CA ALA A 253 -13.00 -7.14 -26.94
C ALA A 253 -12.38 -5.99 -26.15
N TYR A 254 -12.80 -4.74 -26.40
CA TYR A 254 -12.41 -3.58 -25.58
C TYR A 254 -12.73 -3.82 -24.10
N ASN A 255 -13.96 -4.26 -23.80
CA ASN A 255 -14.36 -4.52 -22.43
C ASN A 255 -13.55 -5.64 -21.77
N THR A 256 -13.24 -6.70 -22.51
CA THR A 256 -12.36 -7.77 -22.03
C THR A 256 -10.95 -7.24 -21.74
N ASP A 257 -10.42 -6.36 -22.60
CA ASP A 257 -9.10 -5.74 -22.41
C ASP A 257 -9.07 -4.84 -21.16
N VAL A 258 -10.09 -3.99 -20.97
CA VAL A 258 -10.26 -3.17 -19.76
C VAL A 258 -10.28 -4.05 -18.50
N ASN A 259 -11.07 -5.13 -18.51
CA ASN A 259 -11.13 -6.07 -17.38
C ASN A 259 -9.78 -6.72 -17.12
N ASN A 260 -9.08 -7.15 -18.16
CA ASN A 260 -7.80 -7.84 -18.01
C ASN A 260 -6.72 -6.90 -17.46
N ARG A 261 -6.64 -5.65 -17.96
CA ARG A 261 -5.75 -4.60 -17.45
C ARG A 261 -6.02 -4.29 -15.99
N LEU A 262 -7.28 -4.06 -15.64
CA LEU A 262 -7.70 -3.78 -14.27
C LEU A 262 -7.54 -4.99 -13.34
N SER A 263 -7.51 -6.22 -13.85
CA SER A 263 -7.31 -7.41 -13.00
C SER A 263 -5.84 -7.70 -12.69
N ARG A 264 -4.94 -7.25 -13.58
CA ARG A 264 -3.48 -7.50 -13.54
C ARG A 264 -3.08 -8.97 -13.38
N LYS A 265 -3.97 -9.90 -13.75
CA LYS A 265 -3.75 -11.35 -13.60
C LYS A 265 -2.73 -11.91 -14.60
N MET A 266 -2.58 -11.26 -15.75
CA MET A 266 -1.64 -11.71 -16.79
C MET A 266 -0.34 -10.88 -16.76
N PRO A 267 0.85 -11.49 -16.99
CA PRO A 267 2.15 -10.81 -16.87
C PRO A 267 2.26 -9.51 -17.67
N GLN A 268 1.68 -9.45 -18.87
CA GLN A 268 1.75 -8.26 -19.71
C GLN A 268 1.03 -7.05 -19.11
N PHE A 269 0.06 -7.25 -18.22
CA PHE A 269 -0.68 -6.15 -17.56
C PHE A 269 -0.04 -5.72 -16.25
N LYS A 270 1.08 -6.35 -15.84
CA LYS A 270 1.83 -5.94 -14.65
C LYS A 270 2.71 -4.73 -14.89
N ALA A 271 3.18 -4.50 -16.12
CA ALA A 271 4.02 -3.34 -16.44
C ALA A 271 3.21 -2.04 -16.36
N ARG A 272 3.80 -0.98 -15.76
CA ARG A 272 3.12 0.31 -15.54
C ARG A 272 2.48 0.91 -16.80
N ASN A 273 3.16 0.81 -17.94
CA ASN A 273 2.65 1.31 -19.21
C ASN A 273 1.32 0.63 -19.63
N GLN A 274 1.02 -0.58 -19.13
CA GLN A 274 -0.19 -1.34 -19.43
C GLN A 274 -1.26 -1.25 -18.32
N GLN A 275 -0.96 -0.65 -17.17
CA GLN A 275 -1.86 -0.55 -16.02
C GLN A 275 -2.91 0.56 -16.19
N LEU A 276 -4.10 0.32 -15.62
CA LEU A 276 -5.15 1.31 -15.42
C LEU A 276 -5.15 1.78 -13.97
N ASP A 277 -5.45 3.06 -13.74
CA ASP A 277 -5.53 3.64 -12.39
C ASP A 277 -6.97 3.69 -11.89
N LEU A 278 -7.90 4.06 -12.80
CA LEU A 278 -9.32 4.24 -12.47
C LEU A 278 -10.22 3.78 -13.62
N VAL A 279 -11.27 3.02 -13.30
CA VAL A 279 -12.33 2.71 -14.27
C VAL A 279 -13.67 3.26 -13.80
N ILE A 280 -14.27 4.12 -14.64
CA ILE A 280 -15.60 4.68 -14.42
C ILE A 280 -16.65 3.69 -14.92
N VAL A 281 -17.61 3.35 -14.06
CA VAL A 281 -18.69 2.41 -14.34
C VAL A 281 -20.03 2.94 -13.88
N VAL A 282 -21.10 2.35 -14.40
CA VAL A 282 -22.44 2.43 -13.79
C VAL A 282 -22.62 1.21 -12.89
N ASP A 283 -22.97 0.05 -13.48
CA ASP A 283 -23.14 -1.20 -12.73
C ASP A 283 -22.14 -2.31 -13.12
N ARG A 284 -21.33 -2.07 -14.17
CA ARG A 284 -20.29 -3.02 -14.60
C ARG A 284 -19.22 -3.15 -13.54
N LEU A 285 -18.58 -4.31 -13.45
CA LEU A 285 -17.48 -4.62 -12.52
C LEU A 285 -17.83 -4.62 -11.02
N LEU A 286 -19.03 -4.18 -10.64
CA LEU A 286 -19.50 -4.25 -9.25
C LEU A 286 -19.84 -5.67 -8.79
N THR A 287 -19.98 -6.61 -9.74
CA THR A 287 -20.34 -8.01 -9.46
C THR A 287 -19.57 -8.97 -10.36
N GLY A 288 -19.02 -10.04 -9.78
CA GLY A 288 -18.28 -11.09 -10.50
C GLY A 288 -16.88 -10.72 -11.02
N PHE A 289 -16.44 -9.47 -10.89
CA PHE A 289 -15.07 -9.05 -11.20
C PHE A 289 -14.13 -9.29 -10.02
N ASP A 290 -12.89 -9.70 -10.27
CA ASP A 290 -11.92 -10.05 -9.24
C ASP A 290 -10.53 -9.54 -9.61
N ALA A 291 -9.99 -8.64 -8.79
CA ALA A 291 -8.73 -7.95 -9.00
C ALA A 291 -8.03 -7.73 -7.63
N PRO A 292 -6.99 -8.53 -7.29
CA PRO A 292 -6.27 -8.38 -6.03
C PRO A 292 -5.72 -6.97 -5.78
N ALA A 293 -5.20 -6.31 -6.82
CA ALA A 293 -4.64 -4.97 -6.74
C ALA A 293 -5.69 -3.83 -6.66
N LEU A 294 -6.99 -4.13 -6.77
CA LEU A 294 -8.05 -3.15 -6.58
C LEU A 294 -8.19 -2.81 -5.09
N SER A 295 -7.77 -1.61 -4.70
CA SER A 295 -7.81 -1.16 -3.31
C SER A 295 -9.06 -0.36 -2.99
N THR A 296 -9.61 0.37 -3.97
CA THR A 296 -10.55 1.46 -3.68
C THR A 296 -11.80 1.43 -4.55
N LEU A 297 -12.95 1.65 -3.92
CA LEU A 297 -14.24 1.86 -4.59
C LEU A 297 -14.77 3.26 -4.24
N TYR A 298 -14.82 4.12 -5.25
CA TYR A 298 -15.45 5.44 -5.17
C TYR A 298 -16.92 5.34 -5.61
N ILE A 299 -17.84 5.93 -4.84
CA ILE A 299 -19.29 5.84 -5.05
C ILE A 299 -19.92 7.23 -5.06
N ASP A 300 -20.34 7.69 -6.24
CA ASP A 300 -21.13 8.93 -6.40
C ASP A 300 -22.53 8.60 -6.96
N ARG A 301 -23.31 7.93 -6.12
CA ARG A 301 -24.70 7.55 -6.38
C ARG A 301 -25.42 7.28 -5.05
N ALA A 302 -26.75 7.24 -5.09
CA ALA A 302 -27.54 6.74 -3.97
C ALA A 302 -27.16 5.28 -3.60
N PRO A 303 -27.28 4.89 -2.32
CA PRO A 303 -26.96 3.54 -1.87
C PRO A 303 -27.71 2.49 -2.68
N MET A 304 -26.99 1.46 -3.11
CA MET A 304 -27.57 0.28 -3.72
C MET A 304 -28.25 -0.59 -2.65
N PRO A 305 -29.16 -1.51 -3.03
CA PRO A 305 -29.67 -2.52 -2.11
C PRO A 305 -28.53 -3.26 -1.40
N ALA A 306 -28.72 -3.64 -0.14
CA ALA A 306 -27.68 -4.18 0.73
C ALA A 306 -26.87 -5.33 0.08
N GLN A 307 -27.52 -6.26 -0.64
CA GLN A 307 -26.79 -7.32 -1.36
C GLN A 307 -25.82 -6.77 -2.42
N ASN A 308 -26.26 -5.80 -3.23
CA ASN A 308 -25.46 -5.24 -4.32
C ASN A 308 -24.34 -4.36 -3.76
N LEU A 309 -24.61 -3.65 -2.67
CA LEU A 309 -23.63 -2.82 -1.98
C LEU A 309 -22.52 -3.68 -1.37
N LEU A 310 -22.86 -4.78 -0.69
CA LEU A 310 -21.87 -5.73 -0.17
C LEU A 310 -21.03 -6.38 -1.29
N GLN A 311 -21.65 -6.75 -2.42
CA GLN A 311 -20.93 -7.29 -3.57
C GLN A 311 -19.92 -6.28 -4.14
N ALA A 312 -20.33 -5.02 -4.26
CA ALA A 312 -19.48 -3.93 -4.72
C ALA A 312 -18.32 -3.68 -3.74
N PHE A 313 -18.59 -3.62 -2.43
CA PHE A 313 -17.54 -3.45 -1.41
C PHE A 313 -16.52 -4.58 -1.50
N SER A 314 -17.01 -5.82 -1.63
CA SER A 314 -16.20 -7.03 -1.76
C SER A 314 -15.37 -7.10 -3.05
N ARG A 315 -15.33 -6.05 -3.88
CA ARG A 315 -14.31 -5.92 -4.94
C ARG A 315 -12.95 -5.50 -4.37
N THR A 316 -12.95 -4.76 -3.26
CA THR A 316 -11.74 -4.13 -2.70
C THR A 316 -11.02 -4.97 -1.65
N ASN A 317 -11.68 -5.98 -1.08
CA ASN A 317 -11.18 -6.73 0.09
C ASN A 317 -10.36 -7.98 -0.23
N ARG A 318 -9.84 -8.11 -1.45
CA ARG A 318 -8.90 -9.18 -1.79
C ARG A 318 -7.53 -8.89 -1.20
N ILE A 319 -6.91 -9.91 -0.62
CA ILE A 319 -5.51 -9.85 -0.15
C ILE A 319 -4.60 -9.69 -1.36
N PHE A 320 -3.55 -8.89 -1.19
CA PHE A 320 -2.60 -8.63 -2.26
C PHE A 320 -1.17 -8.53 -1.75
N ASP A 321 -0.91 -7.65 -0.78
CA ASP A 321 0.38 -7.49 -0.11
C ASP A 321 0.18 -7.07 1.36
N GLN A 322 1.29 -6.81 2.07
CA GLN A 322 1.27 -6.44 3.50
C GLN A 322 0.71 -5.04 3.75
N ASP A 323 0.81 -4.13 2.77
CA ASP A 323 0.41 -2.73 2.91
C ASP A 323 -1.09 -2.54 2.72
N LYS A 324 -1.73 -3.39 1.91
CA LYS A 324 -3.17 -3.38 1.70
C LYS A 324 -3.90 -3.99 2.89
N LYS A 325 -4.14 -3.18 3.93
CA LYS A 325 -4.82 -3.61 5.17
C LYS A 325 -6.35 -3.74 5.05
N TYR A 326 -6.97 -2.88 4.24
CA TYR A 326 -8.43 -2.81 4.09
C TYR A 326 -8.84 -2.51 2.65
N GLY A 327 -10.06 -2.91 2.30
CA GLY A 327 -10.75 -2.39 1.12
C GLY A 327 -11.31 -0.99 1.38
N GLN A 328 -10.81 0.01 0.66
CA GLN A 328 -11.21 1.41 0.86
C GLN A 328 -12.51 1.72 0.10
N ILE A 329 -13.52 2.21 0.82
CA ILE A 329 -14.80 2.63 0.27
C ILE A 329 -14.96 4.13 0.51
N VAL A 330 -15.24 4.90 -0.54
CA VAL A 330 -15.43 6.34 -0.43
C VAL A 330 -16.78 6.74 -1.01
N THR A 331 -17.63 7.38 -0.22
CA THR A 331 -18.98 7.80 -0.63
C THR A 331 -19.08 9.31 -0.71
N PHE A 332 -19.75 9.81 -1.76
CA PHE A 332 -19.87 11.26 -2.02
C PHE A 332 -21.29 11.81 -1.88
N GLN A 333 -22.29 10.94 -1.70
CA GLN A 333 -23.70 11.31 -1.57
C GLN A 333 -24.32 10.62 -0.36
N TYR A 334 -25.35 11.22 0.23
CA TYR A 334 -26.25 10.59 1.21
C TYR A 334 -25.54 9.85 2.37
N PRO A 335 -24.69 10.53 3.16
CA PRO A 335 -23.91 9.90 4.23
C PRO A 335 -24.76 9.07 5.20
N ASN A 336 -25.89 9.60 5.69
CA ASN A 336 -26.74 8.86 6.63
C ASN A 336 -27.37 7.62 5.99
N LYS A 337 -27.86 7.70 4.75
CA LYS A 337 -28.38 6.52 4.04
C LYS A 337 -27.30 5.46 3.79
N PHE A 338 -26.06 5.85 3.51
CA PHE A 338 -24.97 4.88 3.40
C PHE A 338 -24.67 4.23 4.74
N LYS A 339 -24.68 4.98 5.84
CA LYS A 339 -24.52 4.42 7.18
C LYS A 339 -25.64 3.41 7.51
N GLU A 340 -26.89 3.72 7.20
CA GLU A 340 -28.02 2.79 7.35
C GLU A 340 -27.87 1.54 6.47
N ALA A 341 -27.46 1.71 5.21
CA ALA A 341 -27.23 0.60 4.29
C ALA A 341 -26.08 -0.31 4.77
N ILE A 342 -25.01 0.26 5.32
CA ILE A 342 -23.89 -0.49 5.91
C ILE A 342 -24.36 -1.24 7.15
N ASN A 343 -25.12 -0.60 8.05
CA ASN A 343 -25.70 -1.27 9.22
C ASN A 343 -26.60 -2.44 8.81
N THR A 344 -27.35 -2.29 7.72
CA THR A 344 -28.21 -3.36 7.17
C THR A 344 -27.37 -4.52 6.64
N ILE A 345 -26.25 -4.25 5.97
CA ILE A 345 -25.29 -5.28 5.55
C ILE A 345 -24.77 -6.06 6.77
N LEU A 346 -24.34 -5.33 7.81
CA LEU A 346 -23.82 -5.94 9.02
C LEU A 346 -24.88 -6.81 9.71
N ALA A 347 -26.11 -6.32 9.83
CA ALA A 347 -27.20 -7.07 10.43
C ALA A 347 -27.51 -8.37 9.66
N LEU A 348 -27.59 -8.31 8.33
CA LEU A 348 -28.03 -9.44 7.50
C LEU A 348 -26.94 -10.48 7.22
N TYR A 349 -25.67 -10.06 7.09
CA TYR A 349 -24.62 -10.94 6.55
C TYR A 349 -23.53 -11.31 7.57
N THR A 350 -23.65 -10.90 8.85
CA THR A 350 -22.56 -11.03 9.83
C THR A 350 -22.95 -11.66 11.18
N ASP A 351 -24.11 -12.34 11.23
CA ASP A 351 -24.64 -12.99 12.45
C ASP A 351 -24.67 -12.06 13.70
N GLY A 352 -24.80 -10.74 13.50
CA GLY A 352 -24.90 -9.76 14.58
C GLY A 352 -23.58 -9.25 15.19
N GLY A 353 -22.41 -9.62 14.63
CA GLY A 353 -21.08 -9.22 15.13
C GLY A 353 -20.49 -7.95 14.52
N GLY A 354 -21.30 -6.90 14.33
CA GLY A 354 -21.17 -5.93 13.23
C GLY A 354 -19.89 -5.09 13.07
N ASN A 355 -19.08 -4.83 14.10
CA ASN A 355 -18.00 -3.83 13.98
C ASN A 355 -16.61 -4.39 13.66
N GLU A 356 -16.38 -5.71 13.74
CA GLU A 356 -15.06 -6.31 13.45
C GLU A 356 -14.68 -6.29 11.96
N ILE A 357 -15.66 -6.09 11.07
CA ILE A 357 -15.49 -6.09 9.62
C ILE A 357 -15.03 -4.72 9.11
N LEU A 358 -15.38 -3.66 9.84
CA LEU A 358 -14.99 -2.29 9.52
C LEU A 358 -13.67 -1.95 10.18
N ALA A 359 -12.85 -1.16 9.48
CA ALA A 359 -11.68 -0.55 10.10
C ALA A 359 -12.13 0.32 11.30
N PRO A 360 -11.35 0.38 12.38
CA PRO A 360 -11.68 1.21 13.53
C PRO A 360 -11.89 2.66 13.14
N SER A 361 -12.66 3.40 13.94
CA SER A 361 -12.78 4.85 13.74
C SER A 361 -11.45 5.56 14.00
N TRP A 362 -11.36 6.84 13.61
CA TRP A 362 -10.21 7.65 14.01
C TRP A 362 -10.09 7.71 15.54
N GLU A 363 -11.22 7.92 16.22
CA GLU A 363 -11.30 8.08 17.67
C GLU A 363 -10.85 6.81 18.40
N GLU A 364 -11.18 5.63 17.85
CA GLU A 364 -10.69 4.35 18.36
C GLU A 364 -9.20 4.15 18.06
N SER A 365 -8.75 4.45 16.84
CA SER A 365 -7.36 4.25 16.40
C SER A 365 -6.40 5.16 17.17
N ILE A 366 -6.75 6.44 17.35
CA ILE A 366 -5.95 7.39 18.12
C ILE A 366 -5.94 7.03 19.61
N SER A 367 -7.03 6.49 20.15
CA SER A 367 -7.07 6.01 21.53
C SER A 367 -6.13 4.82 21.73
N ARG A 368 -6.13 3.85 20.80
CA ARG A 368 -5.19 2.70 20.82
C ARG A 368 -3.75 3.16 20.68
N PHE A 369 -3.48 4.09 19.76
CA PHE A 369 -2.17 4.70 19.60
C PHE A 369 -1.71 5.38 20.90
N ASN A 370 -2.54 6.22 21.53
CA ASN A 370 -2.22 6.90 22.78
C ASN A 370 -1.94 5.93 23.94
N ILE A 371 -2.53 4.72 23.92
CA ILE A 371 -2.23 3.68 24.90
C ILE A 371 -0.86 3.06 24.58
N ALA A 372 -0.64 2.66 23.32
CA ALA A 372 0.61 2.02 22.89
C ALA A 372 1.83 2.95 23.03
N GLU A 373 1.67 4.23 22.69
CA GLU A 373 2.68 5.29 22.88
C GLU A 373 3.08 5.42 24.35
N LYS A 374 2.09 5.53 25.25
CA LYS A 374 2.35 5.57 26.70
C LYS A 374 3.01 4.32 27.25
N GLU A 375 2.79 3.16 26.64
CA GLU A 375 3.45 1.92 27.07
C GLU A 375 4.90 1.85 26.58
N VAL A 376 5.18 2.24 25.33
CA VAL A 376 6.54 2.16 24.78
C VAL A 376 7.47 3.24 25.34
N VAL A 377 6.96 4.46 25.58
CA VAL A 377 7.76 5.59 26.09
C VAL A 377 8.24 5.38 27.54
N LYS A 378 7.64 4.43 28.30
CA LYS A 378 8.12 4.06 29.65
C LYS A 378 9.55 3.54 29.67
N TYR A 379 10.01 2.96 28.56
CA TYR A 379 11.32 2.32 28.47
C TYR A 379 12.45 3.31 28.15
N ASP A 380 12.15 4.62 28.08
CA ASP A 380 13.07 5.75 27.87
C ASP A 380 14.41 5.36 27.22
N VAL A 381 14.38 5.25 25.90
CA VAL A 381 15.54 4.83 25.09
C VAL A 381 16.64 5.89 25.00
N THR A 382 16.40 7.10 25.51
CA THR A 382 17.30 8.26 25.39
C THR A 382 18.19 8.48 26.63
N SER A 383 17.84 7.90 27.78
CA SER A 383 18.57 8.12 29.03
C SER A 383 19.51 6.95 29.37
N SER A 384 20.29 7.09 30.45
CA SER A 384 21.31 6.13 30.92
C SER A 384 20.81 4.72 31.26
N TYR A 385 19.53 4.41 31.01
CA TYR A 385 18.93 3.10 31.13
C TYR A 385 18.86 2.46 29.74
N ASN A 386 19.74 1.49 29.46
CA ASN A 386 19.82 0.88 28.15
C ASN A 386 18.91 -0.36 28.11
N ILE A 387 17.68 -0.23 27.61
CA ILE A 387 16.72 -1.34 27.48
C ILE A 387 17.34 -2.54 26.74
N THR A 388 18.31 -2.30 25.85
CA THR A 388 19.07 -3.34 25.14
C THR A 388 19.94 -4.23 26.04
N GLN A 389 20.21 -3.80 27.27
CA GLN A 389 20.97 -4.52 28.30
C GLN A 389 20.10 -4.96 29.49
N ALA A 390 18.78 -4.70 29.44
CA ALA A 390 17.85 -5.11 30.47
C ALA A 390 17.67 -6.64 30.50
N PRO A 391 17.12 -7.23 31.57
CA PRO A 391 16.79 -8.66 31.63
C PRO A 391 15.85 -9.10 30.51
N ASP A 392 15.95 -10.37 30.09
CA ASP A 392 15.15 -10.94 28.99
C ASP A 392 13.65 -10.62 29.09
N ASP A 393 13.04 -10.76 30.27
CA ASP A 393 11.61 -10.50 30.47
C ASP A 393 11.22 -9.04 30.17
N GLU A 394 12.12 -8.09 30.46
CA GLU A 394 11.91 -6.67 30.23
C GLU A 394 12.15 -6.32 28.75
N GLN A 395 13.16 -6.93 28.12
CA GLN A 395 13.36 -6.83 26.66
C GLN A 395 12.15 -7.37 25.89
N LYS A 396 11.62 -8.54 26.28
CA LYS A 396 10.40 -9.11 25.68
C LYS A 396 9.19 -8.20 25.84
N SER A 397 9.05 -7.57 27.01
CA SER A 397 7.97 -6.62 27.29
C SER A 397 8.10 -5.35 26.44
N PHE A 398 9.32 -4.84 26.25
CA PHE A 398 9.60 -3.72 25.35
C PHE A 398 9.34 -4.09 23.89
N ILE A 399 9.82 -5.25 23.42
CA ILE A 399 9.56 -5.72 22.04
C ILE A 399 8.06 -5.76 21.78
N LYS A 400 7.27 -6.30 22.70
CA LYS A 400 5.82 -6.33 22.58
C LYS A 400 5.21 -4.92 22.55
N ALA A 401 5.62 -4.04 23.46
CA ALA A 401 5.16 -2.66 23.50
C ALA A 401 5.50 -1.89 22.21
N TYR A 402 6.69 -2.10 21.66
CA TYR A 402 7.13 -1.48 20.41
C TYR A 402 6.36 -2.03 19.21
N GLN A 403 6.11 -3.34 19.11
CA GLN A 403 5.25 -3.90 18.06
C GLN A 403 3.84 -3.31 18.10
N ASP A 404 3.27 -3.16 19.30
CA ASP A 404 1.96 -2.56 19.47
C ASP A 404 2.00 -1.06 19.12
N PHE A 405 3.08 -0.34 19.45
CA PHE A 405 3.29 1.05 19.03
C PHE A 405 3.38 1.18 17.52
N ASP A 406 4.28 0.46 16.87
CA ASP A 406 4.56 0.50 15.43
C ASP A 406 3.29 0.22 14.61
N LYS A 407 2.55 -0.83 14.98
CA LYS A 407 1.25 -1.18 14.39
C LYS A 407 0.21 -0.06 14.51
N ASN A 408 0.05 0.52 15.70
CA ASN A 408 -0.94 1.57 15.91
C ASN A 408 -0.52 2.90 15.29
N TYR A 409 0.79 3.19 15.23
CA TYR A 409 1.34 4.35 14.58
C TYR A 409 1.12 4.31 13.06
N ALA A 410 1.44 3.18 12.42
CA ALA A 410 1.13 2.96 11.01
C ALA A 410 -0.39 3.06 10.72
N ALA A 411 -1.24 2.54 11.63
CA ALA A 411 -2.69 2.62 11.48
C ALA A 411 -3.22 4.07 11.47
N ILE A 412 -2.78 4.94 12.39
CA ILE A 412 -3.26 6.33 12.44
C ILE A 412 -2.80 7.17 11.24
N GLN A 413 -1.63 6.87 10.65
CA GLN A 413 -1.13 7.51 9.43
C GLN A 413 -2.08 7.31 8.22
N THR A 414 -2.95 6.30 8.26
CA THR A 414 -3.91 6.05 7.18
C THR A 414 -5.10 7.02 7.14
N TYR A 415 -5.25 7.94 8.09
CA TYR A 415 -6.40 8.86 8.20
C TYR A 415 -6.04 10.30 7.83
N ASP A 416 -6.97 11.05 7.20
CA ASP A 416 -6.74 12.46 6.82
C ASP A 416 -6.39 13.36 8.01
N LYS A 417 -6.97 13.05 9.17
CA LYS A 417 -6.78 13.79 10.43
C LYS A 417 -5.32 13.76 10.92
N PHE A 418 -4.53 12.75 10.53
CA PHE A 418 -3.11 12.64 10.90
C PHE A 418 -2.28 13.82 10.38
N ASN A 419 -2.60 14.37 9.20
CA ASN A 419 -1.85 15.50 8.62
C ASN A 419 -1.92 16.78 9.48
N ASN A 420 -2.87 16.85 10.41
CA ASN A 420 -3.05 17.99 11.30
C ASN A 420 -2.39 17.78 12.68
N LEU A 421 -1.81 16.60 12.93
CA LEU A 421 -1.10 16.30 14.16
C LEU A 421 0.37 16.69 14.04
N ASP A 422 0.88 17.35 15.07
CA ASP A 422 2.30 17.65 15.22
C ASP A 422 2.90 16.66 16.23
N MET A 423 3.44 15.53 15.74
CA MET A 423 3.92 14.43 16.57
C MET A 423 5.02 14.85 17.57
N GLU A 424 5.90 15.76 17.14
CA GLU A 424 6.96 16.30 17.98
C GLU A 424 6.38 17.15 19.12
N LYS A 425 5.46 18.08 18.81
CA LYS A 425 4.90 18.96 19.85
C LYS A 425 3.89 18.27 20.78
N GLU A 426 3.07 17.38 20.25
CA GLU A 426 1.97 16.77 20.99
C GLU A 426 2.39 15.53 21.77
N TYR A 427 3.36 14.77 21.25
CA TYR A 427 3.78 13.49 21.81
C TYR A 427 5.27 13.44 22.17
N GLY A 428 6.08 14.43 21.80
CA GLY A 428 7.54 14.35 21.95
C GLY A 428 8.18 13.29 21.05
N LEU A 429 7.43 12.78 20.06
CA LEU A 429 7.90 11.78 19.10
C LEU A 429 8.46 12.50 17.88
N ASP A 430 9.72 12.93 17.98
CA ASP A 430 10.47 13.39 16.81
C ASP A 430 11.05 12.20 16.02
N ASP A 431 11.52 12.47 14.80
CA ASP A 431 12.11 11.44 13.93
C ASP A 431 13.29 10.71 14.60
N ALA A 432 14.10 11.41 15.39
CA ALA A 432 15.29 10.83 16.01
C ALA A 432 14.91 9.86 17.14
N TYR A 433 13.92 10.23 17.95
CA TYR A 433 13.40 9.38 19.00
C TYR A 433 12.76 8.10 18.46
N VAL A 434 12.01 8.19 17.35
CA VAL A 434 11.41 7.02 16.69
C VAL A 434 12.48 6.07 16.15
N GLU A 435 13.56 6.61 15.58
CA GLU A 435 14.73 5.85 15.12
C GLU A 435 15.49 5.17 16.26
N GLU A 436 15.69 5.87 17.38
CA GLU A 436 16.33 5.29 18.56
C GLU A 436 15.50 4.15 19.16
N MET A 437 14.18 4.32 19.26
CA MET A 437 13.29 3.23 19.70
C MET A 437 13.37 2.03 18.75
N ARG A 438 13.51 2.27 17.45
CA ARG A 438 13.68 1.22 16.45
C ARG A 438 15.02 0.48 16.61
N ALA A 439 16.11 1.22 16.75
CA ALA A 439 17.43 0.65 16.96
C ALA A 439 17.44 -0.24 18.22
N ALA A 440 16.84 0.25 19.31
CA ALA A 440 16.65 -0.52 20.53
C ALA A 440 15.80 -1.78 20.30
N TYR A 441 14.72 -1.69 19.50
CA TYR A 441 13.89 -2.85 19.14
C TYR A 441 14.67 -3.93 18.39
N GLU A 442 15.43 -3.56 17.37
CA GLU A 442 16.21 -4.52 16.57
C GLU A 442 17.27 -5.23 17.43
N VAL A 443 17.97 -4.48 18.30
CA VAL A 443 18.95 -5.06 19.23
C VAL A 443 18.29 -6.01 20.22
N CYS A 444 17.17 -5.60 20.85
CA CYS A 444 16.42 -6.46 21.76
C CYS A 444 15.91 -7.72 21.03
N LYS A 445 15.40 -7.59 19.80
CA LYS A 445 14.92 -8.72 18.99
C LYS A 445 16.06 -9.68 18.65
N GLU A 446 17.23 -9.18 18.29
CA GLU A 446 18.42 -10.00 18.03
C GLU A 446 18.89 -10.74 19.28
N ASN A 447 18.91 -10.08 20.44
CA ASN A 447 19.25 -10.71 21.73
C ASN A 447 18.34 -11.90 22.09
N GLN A 448 17.08 -11.88 21.65
CA GLN A 448 16.13 -12.97 21.89
C GLN A 448 16.28 -14.16 20.92
N LYS A 449 17.11 -14.07 19.88
CA LYS A 449 17.41 -15.20 18.99
C LYS A 449 18.31 -16.21 19.71
N LYS A 450 17.72 -17.21 20.35
CA LYS A 450 18.47 -18.32 20.95
C LYS A 450 19.06 -19.25 19.88
N PRO A 451 20.25 -19.83 20.11
CA PRO A 451 20.75 -20.91 19.27
C PRO A 451 19.78 -22.08 19.30
N ILE A 452 19.51 -22.66 18.13
CA ILE A 452 18.59 -23.78 17.93
C ILE A 452 19.08 -24.98 18.75
N ASP A 453 18.46 -25.23 19.90
CA ASP A 453 18.61 -26.49 20.64
C ASP A 453 17.25 -27.21 20.63
N PRO A 454 17.18 -28.51 20.29
CA PRO A 454 15.92 -29.19 20.07
C PRO A 454 15.41 -29.82 21.37
N GLU A 455 14.67 -29.06 22.18
CA GLU A 455 13.83 -29.63 23.25
C GLU A 455 12.47 -28.92 23.38
N PRO A 456 11.46 -29.59 23.99
CA PRO A 456 10.09 -29.61 23.46
C PRO A 456 9.18 -28.52 24.05
N ASP A 457 8.28 -28.04 23.18
CA ASP A 457 7.20 -27.06 23.38
C ASP A 457 7.61 -25.75 24.09
N PRO A 458 8.00 -24.71 23.33
CA PRO A 458 8.17 -23.39 23.90
C PRO A 458 6.81 -22.84 24.35
N GLU A 459 6.77 -22.23 25.54
CA GLU A 459 5.66 -21.36 25.94
C GLU A 459 5.41 -20.31 24.84
N PRO A 460 4.14 -19.92 24.57
CA PRO A 460 3.85 -18.93 23.54
C PRO A 460 4.61 -17.63 23.85
N ASP A 461 5.47 -17.21 22.92
CA ASP A 461 6.26 -15.99 23.06
C ASP A 461 5.35 -14.78 23.31
N LEU A 462 5.82 -13.85 24.16
CA LEU A 462 5.09 -12.63 24.55
C LEU A 462 4.91 -11.63 23.40
N PHE A 463 5.60 -11.85 22.28
CA PHE A 463 5.66 -10.98 21.10
C PHE A 463 5.69 -11.82 19.82
N ASP A 464 5.42 -11.20 18.68
CA ASP A 464 5.46 -11.88 17.37
C ASP A 464 6.90 -11.91 16.83
N PRO A 465 7.59 -13.06 16.78
CA PRO A 465 8.99 -13.13 16.34
C PRO A 465 9.17 -12.79 14.86
N ASP A 466 8.14 -13.01 14.04
CA ASP A 466 8.13 -12.77 12.59
C ASP A 466 7.54 -11.40 12.23
N TYR A 467 7.33 -10.52 13.22
CA TYR A 467 6.79 -9.20 12.99
C TYR A 467 7.69 -8.37 12.05
N VAL A 468 7.06 -7.83 11.00
CA VAL A 468 7.66 -6.90 10.05
C VAL A 468 7.21 -5.49 10.41
N LEU A 469 8.17 -4.57 10.62
CA LEU A 469 7.89 -3.19 10.99
C LEU A 469 7.04 -2.49 9.92
N GLU A 470 5.92 -1.91 10.32
CA GLU A 470 4.95 -1.24 9.47
C GLU A 470 5.23 0.26 9.28
N SER A 471 5.86 0.95 10.26
CA SER A 471 6.10 2.41 10.20
C SER A 471 7.41 2.83 9.52
N TRP A 472 8.39 1.91 9.47
CA TRP A 472 9.78 2.15 9.00
C TRP A 472 9.89 2.56 7.53
N ASP A 473 8.95 2.13 6.70
CA ASP A 473 9.02 2.28 5.25
C ASP A 473 8.95 3.74 4.78
N GLN A 474 8.85 4.76 5.65
CA GLN A 474 8.66 6.18 5.26
C GLN A 474 9.89 7.10 5.43
N GLN A 475 10.85 6.79 6.31
CA GLN A 475 11.99 7.69 6.61
C GLN A 475 13.23 7.43 5.72
N THR A 476 13.51 6.16 5.39
CA THR A 476 14.55 5.74 4.43
C THR A 476 14.28 6.27 3.01
N ILE A 477 13.00 6.50 2.68
CA ILE A 477 12.52 7.10 1.42
C ILE A 477 13.16 8.47 1.16
N ASN A 478 13.32 9.31 2.19
CA ASN A 478 13.79 10.68 2.01
C ASN A 478 15.27 10.74 1.61
N TYR A 479 16.10 9.83 2.11
CA TYR A 479 17.53 9.76 1.76
C TYR A 479 17.73 9.29 0.33
N GLU A 480 17.09 8.17 -0.05
CA GLU A 480 17.17 7.62 -1.40
C GLU A 480 16.61 8.60 -2.45
N TYR A 481 15.54 9.32 -2.11
CA TYR A 481 14.97 10.37 -2.96
C TYR A 481 15.96 11.51 -3.22
N ILE A 482 16.65 12.03 -2.18
CA ILE A 482 17.62 13.11 -2.36
C ILE A 482 18.84 12.63 -3.17
N MET A 483 19.28 11.38 -2.96
CA MET A 483 20.35 10.79 -3.79
C MET A 483 19.93 10.70 -5.26
N GLN A 484 18.69 10.33 -5.55
CA GLN A 484 18.15 10.31 -6.91
C GLN A 484 18.05 11.73 -7.52
N LEU A 485 17.69 12.75 -6.73
CA LEU A 485 17.66 14.12 -7.22
C LEU A 485 19.06 14.61 -7.61
N ILE A 486 20.08 14.31 -6.81
CA ILE A 486 21.48 14.62 -7.14
C ILE A 486 21.93 13.79 -8.35
N GLN A 487 21.53 12.51 -8.44
CA GLN A 487 21.87 11.62 -9.56
C GLN A 487 21.32 12.14 -10.88
N ALA A 488 20.13 12.74 -10.86
CA ALA A 488 19.52 13.34 -12.05
C ALA A 488 20.34 14.51 -12.63
N TYR A 489 21.23 15.15 -11.83
CA TYR A 489 22.16 16.18 -12.31
C TYR A 489 23.34 15.61 -13.09
N ILE A 490 23.65 14.33 -12.91
CA ILE A 490 24.73 13.66 -13.63
C ILE A 490 24.19 13.18 -14.99
N PRO A 491 24.78 13.59 -16.12
CA PRO A 491 24.33 13.15 -17.44
C PRO A 491 24.50 11.63 -17.64
N SER A 492 23.49 10.98 -18.24
CA SER A 492 23.53 9.58 -18.69
C SER A 492 22.83 9.44 -20.05
N GLU A 493 23.40 8.70 -21.00
CA GLU A 493 22.85 8.39 -22.34
C GLU A 493 22.10 9.55 -23.05
N ASP A 494 22.85 10.49 -23.64
CA ASP A 494 22.40 11.58 -24.55
C ASP A 494 21.18 12.43 -24.14
N ARG A 495 20.66 12.31 -22.91
CA ARG A 495 19.56 13.12 -22.37
C ARG A 495 20.08 14.08 -21.33
N SER A 496 20.11 15.37 -21.67
CA SER A 496 20.20 16.44 -20.69
C SER A 496 18.84 16.60 -19.99
N VAL A 497 18.71 16.16 -18.74
CA VAL A 497 17.53 16.45 -17.92
C VAL A 497 17.64 17.90 -17.44
N ALA A 498 16.69 18.76 -17.81
CA ALA A 498 16.62 20.11 -17.27
C ALA A 498 15.98 20.04 -15.87
N ILE A 499 16.78 20.26 -14.84
CA ILE A 499 16.32 20.04 -13.46
C ILE A 499 15.76 21.35 -12.90
N SER A 500 14.63 21.23 -12.20
CA SER A 500 13.91 22.39 -11.72
C SER A 500 14.64 23.07 -10.56
N LYS A 501 14.54 24.40 -10.50
CA LYS A 501 15.04 25.22 -9.37
C LYS A 501 14.51 24.74 -8.00
N SER A 502 13.32 24.14 -8.00
CA SER A 502 12.69 23.56 -6.82
C SER A 502 13.34 22.25 -6.33
N ALA A 503 13.99 21.48 -7.21
CA ALA A 503 14.74 20.29 -6.80
C ALA A 503 16.08 20.69 -6.18
N ILE A 504 16.70 21.78 -6.65
CA ILE A 504 17.87 22.40 -6.01
C ILE A 504 17.51 22.86 -4.60
N GLU A 505 16.42 23.61 -4.45
CA GLU A 505 15.92 24.08 -3.15
C GLU A 505 15.56 22.92 -2.20
N GLU A 506 15.28 21.73 -2.72
CA GLU A 506 14.96 20.55 -1.92
C GLU A 506 16.20 19.79 -1.45
N ILE A 507 17.19 19.62 -2.33
CA ILE A 507 18.53 19.13 -1.96
C ILE A 507 19.15 20.08 -0.93
N ASP A 508 19.10 21.39 -1.15
CA ASP A 508 19.65 22.40 -0.24
C ASP A 508 18.96 22.36 1.13
N ARG A 509 17.62 22.26 1.17
CA ARG A 509 16.86 22.11 2.44
C ARG A 509 17.14 20.79 3.13
N TYR A 510 17.35 19.71 2.39
CA TYR A 510 17.76 18.44 2.98
C TYR A 510 19.15 18.53 3.60
N ILE A 511 20.13 19.09 2.87
CA ILE A 511 21.49 19.33 3.36
C ILE A 511 21.46 20.26 4.58
N GLU A 512 20.61 21.28 4.60
CA GLU A 512 20.43 22.17 5.75
C GLU A 512 19.86 21.42 6.96
N ARG A 513 18.85 20.56 6.77
CA ARG A 513 18.33 19.69 7.84
C ARG A 513 19.38 18.68 8.30
N LEU A 514 20.13 18.10 7.36
CA LEU A 514 21.21 17.15 7.64
C LEU A 514 22.33 17.84 8.42
N SER A 515 22.64 19.11 8.15
CA SER A 515 23.69 19.87 8.86
C SER A 515 23.39 20.04 10.35
N LYS A 516 22.11 20.01 10.75
CA LYS A 516 21.69 20.04 12.16
C LYS A 516 21.84 18.68 12.84
N LYS A 517 21.81 17.58 12.08
CA LYS A 517 21.85 16.19 12.57
C LYS A 517 23.26 15.57 12.47
N ASN A 518 23.89 15.67 11.30
CA ASN A 518 25.25 15.20 11.00
C ASN A 518 25.99 16.28 10.18
N PRO A 519 26.68 17.23 10.85
CA PRO A 519 27.37 18.35 10.20
C PRO A 519 28.42 17.91 9.18
N SER A 520 29.11 16.80 9.46
CA SER A 520 30.21 16.31 8.63
C SER A 520 29.71 15.69 7.34
N LEU A 521 28.70 14.82 7.38
CA LEU A 521 28.08 14.27 6.18
C LEU A 521 27.40 15.37 5.36
N ALA A 522 26.72 16.30 6.02
CA ALA A 522 26.11 17.44 5.34
C ALA A 522 27.14 18.27 4.59
N GLN A 523 28.34 18.48 5.15
CA GLN A 523 29.42 19.18 4.49
C GLN A 523 29.92 18.43 3.24
N ILE A 524 30.16 17.11 3.36
CA ILE A 524 30.60 16.27 2.25
C ILE A 524 29.55 16.24 1.14
N MET A 525 28.27 16.08 1.51
CA MET A 525 27.14 16.07 0.60
C MET A 525 26.92 17.44 -0.07
N ALA A 526 27.12 18.55 0.66
CA ALA A 526 27.10 19.90 0.11
C ALA A 526 28.24 20.13 -0.89
N GLU A 527 29.43 19.62 -0.61
CA GLU A 527 30.59 19.73 -1.49
C GLU A 527 30.41 18.89 -2.75
N LEU A 528 29.94 17.64 -2.61
CA LEU A 528 29.58 16.78 -3.75
C LEU A 528 28.52 17.47 -4.62
N TRP A 529 27.48 18.01 -3.99
CA TRP A 529 26.40 18.69 -4.67
C TRP A 529 26.87 19.92 -5.45
N LEU A 530 27.69 20.77 -4.82
CA LEU A 530 28.29 21.94 -5.47
C LEU A 530 29.19 21.55 -6.65
N ASN A 531 30.00 20.51 -6.48
CA ASN A 531 30.90 20.02 -7.53
C ASN A 531 30.13 19.49 -8.74
N ILE A 532 29.04 18.74 -8.50
CA ILE A 532 28.14 18.27 -9.56
C ILE A 532 27.45 19.45 -10.25
N GLN A 533 27.03 20.49 -9.52
CA GLN A 533 26.45 21.70 -10.11
C GLN A 533 27.44 22.48 -10.99
N MET A 534 28.70 22.53 -10.60
CA MET A 534 29.74 23.29 -11.32
C MET A 534 30.18 22.60 -12.61
N ASP A 535 30.34 21.28 -12.60
CA ASP A 535 30.76 20.50 -13.77
C ASP A 535 30.11 19.10 -13.78
N PRO A 536 28.83 18.98 -14.17
CA PRO A 536 28.12 17.70 -14.13
C PRO A 536 28.69 16.66 -15.11
N GLU A 537 29.28 17.10 -16.23
CA GLU A 537 29.85 16.24 -17.26
C GLU A 537 31.07 15.45 -16.77
N LYS A 538 31.82 16.00 -15.83
CA LYS A 538 32.95 15.31 -15.18
C LYS A 538 32.54 14.00 -14.50
N TYR A 539 31.27 13.90 -14.08
CA TYR A 539 30.75 12.77 -13.32
C TYR A 539 29.88 11.82 -14.15
N ARG A 540 29.84 12.01 -15.48
CA ARG A 540 29.02 11.23 -16.41
C ARG A 540 29.12 9.71 -16.16
N ASP A 541 27.97 9.05 -16.23
CA ASP A 541 27.78 7.60 -16.03
C ASP A 541 28.22 7.06 -14.66
N ARG A 542 28.56 7.93 -13.69
CA ARG A 542 28.86 7.55 -12.31
C ARG A 542 27.63 7.62 -11.41
N GLN A 543 27.60 6.77 -10.39
CA GLN A 543 26.55 6.79 -9.36
C GLN A 543 26.92 7.76 -8.22
N VAL A 544 25.96 8.57 -7.78
CA VAL A 544 26.13 9.53 -6.67
C VAL A 544 26.46 8.83 -5.37
N ASN A 545 25.88 7.66 -5.12
CA ASN A 545 26.19 6.89 -3.91
C ASN A 545 27.67 6.46 -3.88
N GLU A 546 28.23 6.05 -5.02
CA GLU A 546 29.66 5.70 -5.12
C GLU A 546 30.56 6.93 -4.93
N LEU A 547 30.17 8.06 -5.53
CA LEU A 547 30.90 9.33 -5.39
C LEU A 547 30.89 9.86 -3.95
N LEU A 548 29.74 9.76 -3.29
CA LEU A 548 29.58 10.18 -1.90
C LEU A 548 30.43 9.29 -0.99
N GLN A 549 30.40 7.98 -1.20
CA GLN A 549 31.23 7.05 -0.43
C GLN A 549 32.73 7.31 -0.62
N GLU A 550 33.19 7.55 -1.86
CA GLU A 550 34.59 7.93 -2.12
C GLU A 550 34.99 9.21 -1.38
N MET A 551 34.13 10.23 -1.37
CA MET A 551 34.40 11.49 -0.67
C MET A 551 34.41 11.33 0.86
N VAL A 552 33.58 10.43 1.40
CA VAL A 552 33.62 10.07 2.83
C VAL A 552 34.94 9.38 3.16
N GLU A 553 35.34 8.36 2.39
CA GLU A 553 36.60 7.63 2.59
C GLU A 553 37.83 8.56 2.47
N GLU A 554 37.82 9.51 1.52
CA GLU A 554 38.88 10.52 1.38
C GLU A 554 38.93 11.50 2.57
N ALA A 555 37.77 11.93 3.08
CA ALA A 555 37.68 12.81 4.23
C ALA A 555 38.19 12.12 5.51
N GLU A 556 37.81 10.85 5.71
CA GLU A 556 38.34 9.99 6.78
C GLU A 556 39.85 9.84 6.67
N ASP A 557 40.37 9.47 5.50
CA ASP A 557 41.81 9.27 5.29
C ASP A 557 42.59 10.55 5.58
N LYS A 558 42.05 11.72 5.19
CA LYS A 558 42.66 13.02 5.47
C LYS A 558 42.70 13.35 6.97
N GLN A 559 41.62 13.07 7.71
CA GLN A 559 41.60 13.27 9.16
C GLN A 559 42.58 12.33 9.88
N LEU A 560 42.61 11.06 9.47
CA LEU A 560 43.53 10.07 10.02
C LEU A 560 44.99 10.43 9.72
N ARG A 561 45.29 10.95 8.52
CA ARG A 561 46.62 11.48 8.18
C ARG A 561 47.01 12.68 9.01
N GLN A 562 46.11 13.66 9.18
CA GLN A 562 46.38 14.83 10.01
C GLN A 562 46.67 14.44 11.46
N PHE A 563 45.89 13.51 12.00
CA PHE A 563 46.11 13.00 13.35
C PHE A 563 47.40 12.19 13.46
N ALA A 564 47.69 11.35 12.48
CA ALA A 564 48.93 10.60 12.39
C ALA A 564 50.14 11.55 12.30
N ASP A 565 50.06 12.61 11.51
CA ASP A 565 51.13 13.61 11.37
C ASP A 565 51.32 14.45 12.64
N GLU A 566 50.21 14.86 13.28
CA GLU A 566 50.22 15.62 14.53
C GLU A 566 50.93 14.83 15.63
N TYR A 567 50.55 13.56 15.81
CA TYR A 567 51.11 12.71 16.86
C TYR A 567 52.31 11.86 16.42
N CYS A 568 52.74 11.98 15.16
CA CYS A 568 53.80 11.18 14.52
C CYS A 568 53.56 9.66 14.59
N LEU A 569 52.33 9.23 14.36
CA LEU A 569 51.90 7.82 14.40
C LEU A 569 51.99 7.19 13.01
N ASP A 570 52.17 5.87 12.97
CA ASP A 570 52.03 5.11 11.72
C ASP A 570 50.55 5.06 11.27
N LEU A 571 50.29 5.50 10.04
CA LEU A 571 48.94 5.63 9.51
C LEU A 571 48.24 4.26 9.34
N ILE A 572 48.98 3.21 8.97
CA ILE A 572 48.41 1.88 8.73
C ILE A 572 47.92 1.30 10.06
N ASN A 573 48.76 1.40 11.10
CA ASN A 573 48.41 0.96 12.44
C ASN A 573 47.28 1.80 13.04
N LEU A 574 47.27 3.12 12.81
CA LEU A 574 46.18 3.99 13.26
C LEU A 574 44.84 3.60 12.62
N LYS A 575 44.81 3.36 11.30
CA LYS A 575 43.61 2.87 10.60
C LYS A 575 43.11 1.55 11.17
N PHE A 576 44.01 0.62 11.44
CA PHE A 576 43.65 -0.67 12.04
C PHE A 576 43.02 -0.49 13.43
N VAL A 577 43.60 0.38 14.27
CA VAL A 577 43.07 0.67 15.60
C VAL A 577 41.68 1.29 15.52
N ILE A 578 41.49 2.26 14.64
CA ILE A 578 40.23 2.98 14.47
C ILE A 578 39.12 2.04 13.96
N HIS A 579 39.41 1.18 12.97
CA HIS A 579 38.45 0.23 12.43
C HIS A 579 37.97 -0.82 13.45
N ASN A 580 38.80 -1.12 14.46
CA ASN A 580 38.49 -2.08 15.52
C ASN A 580 38.23 -1.39 16.87
N TYR A 581 37.98 -0.07 16.86
CA TYR A 581 37.81 0.70 18.08
C TYR A 581 36.39 0.54 18.61
N ASP A 582 36.26 0.10 19.86
CA ASP A 582 34.99 0.04 20.58
C ASP A 582 35.11 0.93 21.83
N PRO A 583 34.26 1.97 21.99
CA PRO A 583 34.30 2.87 23.13
C PRO A 583 33.95 2.21 24.48
N GLU A 584 33.33 1.03 24.48
CA GLU A 584 32.96 0.25 25.67
C GLU A 584 34.08 -0.70 26.14
N LEU A 585 35.05 -1.00 25.28
CA LEU A 585 36.23 -1.80 25.65
C LEU A 585 37.24 -0.98 26.46
N LYS A 586 37.94 -1.62 27.39
CA LYS A 586 39.07 -0.96 28.06
C LYS A 586 40.20 -0.73 27.06
N ASP A 587 41.00 0.33 27.23
CA ASP A 587 42.18 0.62 26.39
C ASP A 587 43.13 -0.59 26.19
N SER A 588 43.17 -1.53 27.13
CA SER A 588 44.00 -2.75 27.05
C SER A 588 43.42 -3.83 26.13
N GLU A 589 42.12 -3.75 25.83
CA GLU A 589 41.33 -4.72 25.08
C GLU A 589 41.10 -4.26 23.63
N VAL A 590 41.32 -2.97 23.32
CA VAL A 590 41.25 -2.43 21.96
C VAL A 590 42.37 -3.01 21.08
N PRO A 591 42.04 -3.76 20.00
CA PRO A 591 43.03 -4.35 19.11
C PRO A 591 43.97 -3.31 18.49
N GLY A 592 45.28 -3.58 18.52
CA GLY A 592 46.33 -2.73 17.91
C GLY A 592 46.68 -1.44 18.68
N LEU A 593 45.86 -1.00 19.65
CA LEU A 593 46.06 0.30 20.34
C LEU A 593 47.36 0.33 21.14
N ASN A 594 47.71 -0.78 21.79
CA ASN A 594 48.97 -0.86 22.53
C ASN A 594 50.20 -0.85 21.62
N GLU A 595 50.12 -1.46 20.44
CA GLU A 595 51.21 -1.50 19.46
C GLU A 595 51.45 -0.09 18.89
N LEU A 596 50.38 0.62 18.52
CA LEU A 596 50.40 2.00 18.07
C LEU A 596 51.07 2.95 19.10
N LEU A 597 50.76 2.77 20.39
CA LEU A 597 51.28 3.62 21.48
C LEU A 597 52.68 3.23 21.99
N GLN A 598 53.17 2.06 21.60
CA GLN A 598 54.48 1.54 22.00
C GLN A 598 55.58 1.81 20.97
N ASP A 599 55.25 2.34 19.80
CA ASP A 599 56.23 2.80 18.81
C ASP A 599 57.26 3.74 19.48
N PRO A 600 58.55 3.34 19.52
CA PRO A 600 59.60 4.15 20.12
C PRO A 600 59.98 5.36 19.26
N HIS A 601 59.81 5.30 17.94
CA HIS A 601 60.16 6.38 17.02
C HIS A 601 59.12 7.50 17.01
N ALA A 602 57.83 7.15 17.12
CA ALA A 602 56.72 8.10 17.11
C ALA A 602 56.84 9.19 18.18
N PHE A 603 57.12 8.82 19.43
CA PHE A 603 57.23 9.79 20.53
C PHE A 603 58.50 10.65 20.43
N GLU A 604 59.61 10.08 19.99
CA GLU A 604 60.87 10.83 19.81
C GLU A 604 60.71 11.87 18.69
N GLU A 605 60.07 11.50 17.58
CA GLU A 605 59.79 12.42 16.48
C GLU A 605 58.81 13.54 16.87
N TYR A 606 57.76 13.21 17.63
CA TYR A 606 56.80 14.17 18.17
C TYR A 606 57.48 15.25 19.03
N VAL A 607 58.39 14.85 19.91
CA VAL A 607 59.15 15.78 20.75
C VAL A 607 60.11 16.62 19.91
N ASN A 608 60.74 16.04 18.89
CA ASN A 608 61.66 16.74 17.99
C ASN A 608 60.95 17.79 17.11
N LYS A 609 59.68 17.58 16.75
CA LYS A 609 58.83 18.56 16.05
C LYS A 609 58.29 19.67 16.98
N GLY A 610 58.60 19.64 18.27
CA GLY A 610 58.22 20.68 19.23
C GLY A 610 56.83 20.48 19.87
N GLY A 611 56.32 19.26 19.91
CA GLY A 611 55.02 18.92 20.51
C GLY A 611 54.87 19.35 21.98
N SER A 612 53.64 19.64 22.41
CA SER A 612 53.32 20.19 23.74
C SER A 612 53.57 19.21 24.90
N GLU A 613 53.45 17.91 24.65
CA GLU A 613 53.50 16.85 25.66
C GLU A 613 54.93 16.35 25.87
N LYS A 614 55.63 16.98 26.82
CA LYS A 614 57.04 16.69 27.11
C LYS A 614 57.34 15.32 27.75
N THR A 615 56.34 14.46 27.95
CA THR A 615 56.52 13.13 28.58
C THR A 615 55.68 12.08 27.85
N ARG A 616 56.25 10.88 27.67
CA ARG A 616 55.61 9.78 26.93
C ARG A 616 54.25 9.39 27.51
N LEU A 617 54.09 9.47 28.83
CA LEU A 617 52.81 9.18 29.51
C LEU A 617 51.72 10.20 29.13
N LYS A 618 52.05 11.49 29.05
CA LYS A 618 51.11 12.55 28.67
C LYS A 618 50.76 12.47 27.20
N TRP A 619 51.75 12.22 26.33
CA TRP A 619 51.53 12.00 24.90
C TRP A 619 50.59 10.81 24.64
N ARG A 620 50.84 9.65 25.27
CA ARG A 620 49.92 8.49 25.16
C ARG A 620 48.50 8.81 25.62
N LYS A 621 48.35 9.59 26.70
CA LYS A 621 47.03 10.01 27.19
C LYS A 621 46.32 10.95 26.21
N ALA A 622 47.08 11.86 25.56
CA ALA A 622 46.56 12.74 24.52
C ALA A 622 46.13 11.94 23.29
N VAL A 623 46.96 11.02 22.80
CA VAL A 623 46.64 10.15 21.65
C VAL A 623 45.38 9.32 21.91
N ARG A 624 45.24 8.69 23.09
CA ARG A 624 44.02 7.92 23.41
C ARG A 624 42.77 8.78 23.44
N LYS A 625 42.87 9.96 24.04
CA LYS A 625 41.78 10.92 24.07
C LYS A 625 41.41 11.37 22.65
N GLY A 626 42.41 11.64 21.82
CA GLY A 626 42.24 12.02 20.43
C GLY A 626 41.64 10.92 19.56
N ILE A 627 42.02 9.65 19.73
CA ILE A 627 41.40 8.49 19.06
C ILE A 627 39.93 8.39 19.43
N LYS A 628 39.59 8.54 20.72
CA LYS A 628 38.20 8.54 21.17
C LYS A 628 37.40 9.70 20.58
N GLU A 629 37.99 10.90 20.51
CA GLU A 629 37.37 12.08 19.91
C GLU A 629 37.19 11.93 18.38
N LEU A 630 38.17 11.33 17.69
CA LEU A 630 38.09 11.00 16.26
C LEU A 630 36.95 10.01 15.98
N TYR A 631 36.86 8.94 16.74
CA TYR A 631 35.80 7.95 16.62
C TYR A 631 34.40 8.57 16.86
N LEU A 632 34.28 9.45 17.86
CA LEU A 632 33.02 10.14 18.19
C LEU A 632 32.68 11.30 17.24
N SER A 633 33.61 11.76 16.40
CA SER A 633 33.38 12.87 15.47
C SER A 633 32.46 12.51 14.29
N GLY A 634 32.06 11.24 14.17
CA GLY A 634 30.95 10.78 13.32
C GLY A 634 31.27 10.67 11.83
N ILE A 635 32.50 10.98 11.38
CA ILE A 635 32.92 10.70 10.00
C ILE A 635 33.30 9.23 9.84
N ILE A 636 34.10 8.74 10.79
CA ILE A 636 34.72 7.41 10.82
C ILE A 636 33.73 6.26 11.11
N ASN A 637 32.48 6.59 11.46
CA ASN A 637 31.46 5.63 11.92
C ASN A 637 30.18 5.71 11.06
N MET A 638 30.30 6.17 9.81
CA MET A 638 29.21 6.30 8.83
C MET A 638 29.02 5.06 7.98
#